data_AF-M0LRX6-F1
#
_entry.id   AF-M0LRX6-F1
#
_cell.length_a   1.000
_cell.length_b   1.000
_cell.length_c   1.000
_cell.angle_alpha   90.00
_cell.angle_beta   90.00
_cell.angle_gamma   90.00
#
_symmetry.space_group_name_H-M   'P 1'
#
loop_
_entity.id
_entity.type
_entity.pdbx_description
1 polymer ?
#
loop_
_entity_poly.entity_id
_entity_poly.type
_entity_poly.pdbx_seq_one_letter_code
_entity_poly.pdbx_strand_id
1 'polypeptide(L)'
;MNKGRASDDGEQQRAVSPLVGLILLFGIVAIGTALLLVAGSAMLDSIESGAEQEKVHMCMDETDHRLGTVITTGAEQSLAFDDSDCQPQIAADGTISVARHDGEHPDWDDDDRTATETLGTLEFELDEQTIAHQGGAVWERTDSDTRAVKEPNIGFENDTLHVELMQIEIDDVSGGETVVRHDHEGASEATSNLSSVLSDAENNVTFKIESEYADGWERHLRQEKESVSQYSVEVKRDSDDEVEMTIEGIGDPPAEPHFVIDEDHGLVAHDQEEPNAIENNRVGLNDRFYINASLTNYGSNPGTVNATLSIWNDSERNDRTIESNHSIYENNTIKTGPSGDWTNVTDPQDQDQQQYYFEPESLGLEPYTEYEYDIVTDPGGDSLDERGKFIVEEESPEVNISITEIEDDDPVGQGETLTVHADVEKRGYGDGQLVWLNGFGDNTVDTTMIDPDGDGDESVTLEWGSVDLPEEPDQTEISVSSENSTETADVDVEPLLNITAIDVLDEPVEEGDTVEIEAHIEAIGDDTQSDVVLDGFDGSEGDRTQSETISATGSPTTVQLEYEGVGERTDRVTVRTESPGAEDDEMDEVVVVERDGPVCSEVDYEGSGEEGDPYNVSTVDQLQCINDDLDANYQLVDDIDAHGTEYWNKEIVGTERIDSETVTAESGDFGWGDEITLSESPVVEESIEVDAGPGLFNSDPNFELVSAEDGIIEIRDSPGDWDDWSELDVTYETATQFGNPHGFEPIGQDGNNYPNTFVDSNWDGDAFSGDFDGNGHEIRNLYIDRPDERFVGLFGATNYPAEDASVGWGSTIENVRLTDVYVHGQQHVGALAGQAGGTVENARSEGYVEAEEQLVGGLIGDGAHANIDNRLVTEGTVVGGEIAASGNARLNHEGIGGLVGRATWETQVSTAYTQTDVSGANYVGSIVGTSSYVPSEFEQMYTTGTATGSDSDAGAIVGHVLSAGDSFDSSVYWDETIESDPYGEIGNWYTGSIGSWTIETDWIGRTTAEMQGFDVTEPDRMGNLEFADEGGPWEAVPDDYPRFSWELEAEGIFEVEIDDVDNVTAGNTSTVDVTVTSRDRDQEEKVVTQTITLTNMDGQVVDTKDVDLTSYPDRDDSETIELEWHTSLDDEGVGEVTAQSEDREDSAPIEIDPADIEDLTGDVDPDDLDDFPFETDLDGVEIG
;
A
#
# COMPACT_ATOMS: atom_id res chain seq x y z
N MET A 1 9.13 83.39 -27.99
CA MET A 1 10.22 82.96 -28.89
C MET A 1 10.19 81.44 -28.90
N ASN A 2 10.44 80.65 -29.96
CA ASN A 2 10.39 80.84 -31.41
C ASN A 2 10.68 79.45 -32.02
N LYS A 3 9.83 78.77 -32.80
CA LYS A 3 8.62 79.13 -33.58
C LYS A 3 7.73 77.87 -33.73
N GLY A 4 6.46 77.96 -34.14
CA GLY A 4 5.62 76.76 -34.38
C GLY A 4 4.58 76.86 -35.50
N ARG A 5 3.79 75.78 -35.62
CA ARG A 5 2.43 75.65 -36.22
C ARG A 5 2.30 75.20 -37.70
N ALA A 6 1.56 74.08 -37.87
CA ALA A 6 0.63 73.69 -38.97
C ALA A 6 1.21 73.52 -40.40
N SER A 7 1.03 72.38 -41.08
CA SER A 7 -0.18 71.86 -41.80
C SER A 7 0.16 71.81 -43.31
N ASP A 8 -0.34 70.92 -44.17
CA ASP A 8 -1.15 69.69 -44.08
C ASP A 8 -1.25 69.10 -45.51
N ASP A 9 -1.64 67.83 -45.64
CA ASP A 9 -2.20 67.15 -46.82
C ASP A 9 -1.45 67.03 -48.18
N GLY A 10 -1.62 65.87 -48.82
CA GLY A 10 -1.31 65.66 -50.25
C GLY A 10 -0.86 64.26 -50.67
N GLU A 11 -1.73 63.25 -50.57
CA GLU A 11 -1.46 61.85 -50.96
C GLU A 11 -0.96 61.64 -52.41
N GLN A 12 -0.15 60.58 -52.62
CA GLN A 12 -0.48 59.61 -53.68
C GLN A 12 0.18 58.22 -53.46
N GLN A 13 -0.67 57.20 -53.39
CA GLN A 13 -0.32 55.80 -53.18
C GLN A 13 0.47 55.18 -54.36
N ARG A 14 1.24 54.13 -54.08
CA ARG A 14 1.59 53.08 -55.04
C ARG A 14 1.28 51.72 -54.41
N ALA A 15 0.24 51.06 -54.91
CA ALA A 15 -0.08 49.70 -54.50
C ALA A 15 1.01 48.72 -54.97
N VAL A 16 1.43 47.82 -54.08
CA VAL A 16 2.18 46.60 -54.41
C VAL A 16 1.18 45.44 -54.36
N SER A 17 1.30 44.49 -55.30
CA SER A 17 0.33 43.41 -55.49
C SER A 17 0.20 42.50 -54.26
N PRO A 18 -1.02 42.10 -53.83
CA PRO A 18 -1.22 41.17 -52.70
C PRO A 18 -0.42 39.88 -52.82
N LEU A 19 -0.24 39.38 -54.06
CA LEU A 19 0.51 38.14 -54.35
C LEU A 19 2.00 38.24 -53.95
N VAL A 20 2.59 39.44 -53.98
CA VAL A 20 3.98 39.64 -53.53
C VAL A 20 4.04 39.72 -52.00
N GLY A 21 3.02 40.29 -51.36
CA GLY A 21 2.87 40.26 -49.91
C GLY A 21 2.70 38.84 -49.39
N LEU A 22 1.85 38.04 -50.03
CA LEU A 22 1.60 36.65 -49.66
C LEU A 22 2.86 35.77 -49.82
N ILE A 23 3.58 35.89 -50.93
CA ILE A 23 4.84 35.14 -51.15
C ILE A 23 5.93 35.56 -50.17
N LEU A 24 6.03 36.86 -49.81
CA LEU A 24 6.93 37.32 -48.77
C LEU A 24 6.50 36.84 -47.38
N LEU A 25 5.19 36.78 -47.10
CA LEU A 25 4.68 36.27 -45.83
C LEU A 25 5.01 34.77 -45.69
N PHE A 26 4.67 33.94 -46.68
CA PHE A 26 5.04 32.52 -46.67
C PHE A 26 6.55 32.31 -46.67
N GLY A 27 7.33 33.16 -47.34
CA GLY A 27 8.79 33.11 -47.31
C GLY A 27 9.37 33.45 -45.93
N ILE A 28 8.82 34.47 -45.24
CA ILE A 28 9.24 34.86 -43.89
C ILE A 28 8.77 33.83 -42.87
N VAL A 29 7.55 33.29 -42.99
CA VAL A 29 7.03 32.23 -42.13
C VAL A 29 7.85 30.96 -42.31
N ALA A 30 8.11 30.50 -43.54
CA ALA A 30 8.92 29.30 -43.78
C ALA A 30 10.39 29.45 -43.34
N ILE A 31 10.98 30.65 -43.44
CA ILE A 31 12.30 30.93 -42.88
C ILE A 31 12.22 30.99 -41.34
N GLY A 32 11.12 31.51 -40.78
CA GLY A 32 10.85 31.55 -39.35
C GLY A 32 10.69 30.16 -38.74
N THR A 33 9.87 29.29 -39.31
CA THR A 33 9.72 27.90 -38.86
C THR A 33 10.98 27.07 -39.12
N ALA A 34 11.71 27.29 -40.21
CA ALA A 34 13.00 26.62 -40.40
C ALA A 34 14.07 27.09 -39.38
N LEU A 35 14.04 28.34 -38.95
CA LEU A 35 14.92 28.84 -37.89
C LEU A 35 14.46 28.39 -36.49
N LEU A 36 13.14 28.30 -36.25
CA LEU A 36 12.57 27.77 -35.00
C LEU A 36 12.81 26.27 -34.87
N LEU A 37 12.73 25.49 -35.95
CA LEU A 37 13.06 24.06 -35.92
C LEU A 37 14.55 23.81 -35.67
N VAL A 38 15.45 24.61 -36.27
CA VAL A 38 16.90 24.47 -36.05
C VAL A 38 17.35 25.02 -34.69
N ALA A 39 16.67 26.05 -34.16
CA ALA A 39 16.92 26.52 -32.81
C ALA A 39 16.26 25.64 -31.74
N GLY A 40 15.12 25.02 -32.09
CA GLY A 40 14.36 24.11 -31.24
C GLY A 40 15.04 22.75 -31.12
N SER A 41 15.55 22.15 -32.20
CA SER A 41 16.33 20.91 -32.10
C SER A 41 17.59 21.13 -31.28
N ALA A 42 18.36 22.19 -31.55
CA ALA A 42 19.55 22.51 -30.75
C ALA A 42 19.25 23.03 -29.32
N MET A 43 17.98 23.20 -28.95
CA MET A 43 17.55 23.40 -27.56
C MET A 43 17.05 22.09 -26.95
N LEU A 44 16.37 21.22 -27.71
CA LEU A 44 15.98 19.88 -27.29
C LEU A 44 17.20 18.99 -27.06
N ASP A 45 18.12 18.89 -28.02
CA ASP A 45 19.43 18.21 -27.86
C ASP A 45 20.24 18.74 -26.65
N SER A 46 19.95 19.97 -26.18
CA SER A 46 20.61 20.64 -25.04
C SER A 46 19.80 20.59 -23.74
N ILE A 47 18.54 20.13 -23.79
CA ILE A 47 17.67 19.89 -22.64
C ILE A 47 17.69 18.39 -22.32
N GLU A 48 17.70 17.53 -23.34
CA GLU A 48 17.90 16.07 -23.28
C GLU A 48 19.27 15.75 -22.67
N SER A 49 20.37 16.20 -23.30
CA SER A 49 21.73 16.11 -22.73
C SER A 49 21.91 16.85 -21.38
N GLY A 50 21.03 17.80 -21.05
CA GLY A 50 21.03 18.48 -19.75
C GLY A 50 20.35 17.64 -18.67
N ALA A 51 19.20 17.05 -18.99
CA ALA A 51 18.41 16.20 -18.10
C ALA A 51 19.07 14.84 -17.88
N GLU A 52 19.69 14.23 -18.89
CA GLU A 52 20.51 13.01 -18.74
C GLU A 52 21.70 13.25 -17.80
N GLN A 53 22.39 14.39 -17.95
CA GLN A 53 23.49 14.79 -17.06
C GLN A 53 22.98 15.05 -15.63
N GLU A 54 21.85 15.73 -15.47
CA GLU A 54 21.26 16.02 -14.15
C GLU A 54 20.71 14.73 -13.48
N LYS A 55 20.16 13.78 -14.26
CA LYS A 55 19.69 12.47 -13.79
C LYS A 55 20.83 11.59 -13.29
N VAL A 56 21.93 11.47 -14.05
CA VAL A 56 23.09 10.69 -13.58
C VAL A 56 23.81 11.41 -12.43
N HIS A 57 23.75 12.75 -12.32
CA HIS A 57 24.18 13.43 -11.09
C HIS A 57 23.30 13.09 -9.87
N MET A 58 21.99 12.93 -10.02
CA MET A 58 21.12 12.45 -8.93
C MET A 58 21.41 10.98 -8.57
N CYS A 59 21.57 10.09 -9.55
CA CYS A 59 21.98 8.70 -9.29
C CYS A 59 23.38 8.62 -8.64
N MET A 60 24.28 9.57 -8.93
CA MET A 60 25.58 9.72 -8.27
C MET A 60 25.44 10.17 -6.82
N ASP A 61 24.70 11.24 -6.56
CA ASP A 61 24.51 11.76 -5.20
C ASP A 61 23.80 10.70 -4.32
N GLU A 62 22.86 9.94 -4.88
CA GLU A 62 22.23 8.77 -4.23
C GLU A 62 23.21 7.60 -4.02
N THR A 63 24.07 7.30 -5.00
CA THR A 63 25.12 6.29 -4.83
C THR A 63 26.14 6.71 -3.77
N ASP A 64 26.57 7.97 -3.74
CA ASP A 64 27.50 8.51 -2.75
C ASP A 64 26.83 8.59 -1.35
N HIS A 65 25.52 8.81 -1.29
CA HIS A 65 24.73 8.75 -0.05
C HIS A 65 24.62 7.31 0.47
N ARG A 66 24.24 6.34 -0.38
CA ARG A 66 24.20 4.91 -0.03
C ARG A 66 25.58 4.40 0.38
N LEU A 67 26.64 4.68 -0.40
CA LEU A 67 28.03 4.35 -0.03
C LEU A 67 28.44 5.03 1.29
N GLY A 68 28.04 6.29 1.50
CA GLY A 68 28.22 6.99 2.77
C GLY A 68 27.57 6.27 3.94
N THR A 69 26.33 5.80 3.77
CA THR A 69 25.60 5.00 4.76
C THR A 69 26.25 3.64 5.00
N VAL A 70 26.73 2.94 3.96
CA VAL A 70 27.53 1.70 4.09
C VAL A 70 28.79 1.96 4.92
N ILE A 71 29.47 3.10 4.73
CA ILE A 71 30.70 3.47 5.45
C ILE A 71 30.42 3.85 6.91
N THR A 72 29.34 4.58 7.21
CA THR A 72 29.03 5.06 8.58
C THR A 72 28.35 4.01 9.44
N THR A 73 27.48 3.18 8.86
CA THR A 73 26.68 2.18 9.60
C THR A 73 27.24 0.76 9.52
N GLY A 74 28.07 0.47 8.51
CA GLY A 74 28.52 -0.89 8.20
C GLY A 74 27.42 -1.80 7.61
N ALA A 75 26.21 -1.28 7.35
CA ALA A 75 25.12 -2.04 6.77
C ALA A 75 25.32 -2.28 5.26
N GLU A 76 24.81 -3.42 4.77
CA GLU A 76 24.80 -3.76 3.35
C GLU A 76 23.78 -2.87 2.62
N GLN A 77 24.09 -2.39 1.40
CA GLN A 77 23.14 -1.61 0.59
C GLN A 77 23.07 -2.14 -0.84
N SER A 78 21.88 -2.10 -1.43
CA SER A 78 21.67 -2.43 -2.85
C SER A 78 21.94 -1.19 -3.72
N LEU A 79 22.77 -1.38 -4.75
CA LEU A 79 22.91 -0.43 -5.86
C LEU A 79 22.11 -0.88 -7.10
N ALA A 80 20.97 -1.54 -6.87
CA ALA A 80 19.95 -1.67 -7.90
C ALA A 80 19.31 -0.30 -8.16
N PHE A 81 19.29 0.10 -9.42
CA PHE A 81 18.57 1.25 -9.96
C PHE A 81 17.72 0.77 -11.15
N ASP A 82 16.45 1.16 -11.20
CA ASP A 82 15.53 0.65 -12.23
C ASP A 82 15.86 1.19 -13.63
N ASP A 83 16.59 2.31 -13.70
CA ASP A 83 17.17 2.82 -14.93
C ASP A 83 18.53 2.15 -15.25
N SER A 84 18.61 1.53 -16.43
CA SER A 84 19.85 0.94 -16.96
C SER A 84 21.00 1.93 -17.16
N ASP A 85 20.72 3.23 -17.32
CA ASP A 85 21.75 4.27 -17.43
C ASP A 85 22.31 4.68 -16.06
N CYS A 86 21.62 4.32 -14.97
CA CYS A 86 22.10 4.44 -13.59
C CYS A 86 22.65 3.11 -13.03
N GLN A 87 22.70 2.02 -13.80
CA GLN A 87 23.27 0.75 -13.37
C GLN A 87 24.81 0.77 -13.44
N PRO A 88 25.53 0.76 -12.30
CA PRO A 88 26.98 0.83 -12.30
C PRO A 88 27.63 -0.43 -12.88
N GLN A 89 28.64 -0.24 -13.73
CA GLN A 89 29.48 -1.32 -14.24
C GLN A 89 30.73 -1.51 -13.37
N ILE A 90 31.06 -2.75 -13.02
CA ILE A 90 32.37 -3.08 -12.44
C ILE A 90 33.42 -3.05 -13.55
N ALA A 91 34.32 -2.07 -13.48
CA ALA A 91 35.34 -1.84 -14.51
C ALA A 91 36.70 -2.47 -14.15
N ALA A 92 37.73 -2.13 -14.94
CA ALA A 92 39.07 -2.67 -14.75
C ALA A 92 39.67 -2.24 -13.40
N ASP A 93 40.25 -3.20 -12.69
CA ASP A 93 40.82 -3.01 -11.36
C ASP A 93 42.10 -2.15 -11.41
N GLY A 94 41.94 -0.85 -11.11
CA GLY A 94 43.07 0.02 -10.82
C GLY A 94 43.86 -0.50 -9.62
N THR A 95 45.18 -0.36 -9.63
CA THR A 95 46.05 -0.86 -8.55
C THR A 95 46.98 0.21 -8.01
N ILE A 96 47.28 0.10 -6.72
CA ILE A 96 48.29 0.91 -6.04
C ILE A 96 49.39 -0.01 -5.49
N SER A 97 50.63 0.21 -5.95
CA SER A 97 51.82 -0.48 -5.49
C SER A 97 52.71 0.46 -4.66
N VAL A 98 53.27 -0.05 -3.57
CA VAL A 98 54.26 0.66 -2.73
C VAL A 98 55.56 -0.14 -2.68
N ALA A 99 56.69 0.53 -2.88
CA ALA A 99 58.02 -0.08 -2.86
C ALA A 99 59.04 0.74 -2.06
N ARG A 100 59.69 0.12 -1.07
CA ARG A 100 60.86 0.71 -0.37
C ARG A 100 62.15 0.41 -1.11
N HIS A 101 62.99 1.41 -1.40
CA HIS A 101 64.26 1.20 -2.11
C HIS A 101 65.43 2.06 -1.62
N ASP A 102 66.64 1.54 -1.84
CA ASP A 102 67.93 2.21 -1.54
C ASP A 102 68.63 2.73 -2.82
N GLY A 103 67.93 2.63 -3.95
CA GLY A 103 68.41 2.92 -5.31
C GLY A 103 67.83 4.20 -5.92
N GLU A 104 68.04 4.38 -7.22
CA GLU A 104 67.46 5.49 -8.01
C GLU A 104 66.06 5.14 -8.57
N HIS A 105 65.68 3.86 -8.54
CA HIS A 105 64.37 3.31 -8.96
C HIS A 105 64.06 2.07 -8.06
N PRO A 106 62.78 1.75 -7.80
CA PRO A 106 62.37 0.53 -7.10
C PRO A 106 62.64 -0.76 -7.89
N ASP A 107 62.60 -1.91 -7.19
CA ASP A 107 62.64 -3.27 -7.79
C ASP A 107 61.27 -3.91 -7.55
N TRP A 108 60.34 -3.72 -8.48
CA TRP A 108 58.92 -4.11 -8.34
C TRP A 108 58.71 -5.65 -8.23
N ASP A 109 59.71 -6.46 -8.58
CA ASP A 109 59.71 -7.94 -8.50
C ASP A 109 60.14 -8.50 -7.11
N ASP A 110 60.35 -7.67 -6.08
CA ASP A 110 60.86 -8.07 -4.76
C ASP A 110 59.77 -8.01 -3.66
N ASP A 111 58.97 -9.09 -3.55
CA ASP A 111 57.84 -9.25 -2.60
C ASP A 111 58.19 -8.96 -1.10
N ASP A 112 59.47 -9.00 -0.70
CA ASP A 112 59.90 -8.62 0.66
C ASP A 112 59.99 -7.07 0.85
N ARG A 113 59.86 -6.30 -0.24
CA ARG A 113 60.04 -4.84 -0.32
C ARG A 113 58.90 -4.11 -1.04
N THR A 114 57.92 -4.84 -1.55
CA THR A 114 56.77 -4.31 -2.28
C THR A 114 55.46 -4.80 -1.66
N ALA A 115 54.43 -3.97 -1.74
CA ALA A 115 53.04 -4.36 -1.54
C ALA A 115 52.23 -3.82 -2.72
N THR A 116 51.11 -4.45 -3.06
CA THR A 116 50.23 -4.02 -4.15
C THR A 116 48.81 -4.42 -3.84
N GLU A 117 47.92 -3.43 -3.86
CA GLU A 117 46.52 -3.56 -3.50
C GLU A 117 45.64 -3.05 -4.66
N THR A 118 44.43 -3.60 -4.78
CA THR A 118 43.41 -3.13 -5.72
C THR A 118 42.67 -1.92 -5.15
N LEU A 119 42.34 -0.95 -6.01
CA LEU A 119 41.65 0.28 -5.63
C LEU A 119 40.12 0.17 -5.67
N GLY A 120 39.57 -0.89 -6.28
CA GLY A 120 38.14 -1.01 -6.64
C GLY A 120 37.74 0.02 -7.70
N THR A 121 36.82 -0.30 -8.62
CA THR A 121 36.34 0.70 -9.59
C THR A 121 34.90 0.42 -10.00
N LEU A 122 34.03 1.38 -9.68
CA LEU A 122 32.63 1.44 -10.08
C LEU A 122 32.49 2.53 -11.15
N GLU A 123 32.02 2.20 -12.36
CA GLU A 123 31.90 3.14 -13.48
C GLU A 123 30.46 3.29 -13.95
N PHE A 124 30.12 4.52 -14.33
CA PHE A 124 28.87 4.87 -15.01
C PHE A 124 29.25 5.44 -16.38
N GLU A 125 28.81 4.78 -17.45
CA GLU A 125 29.09 5.18 -18.84
C GLU A 125 28.01 6.13 -19.36
N LEU A 126 28.42 7.33 -19.79
CA LEU A 126 27.61 8.32 -20.50
C LEU A 126 28.14 8.49 -21.94
N ASP A 127 27.28 8.95 -22.86
CA ASP A 127 27.53 8.95 -24.32
C ASP A 127 28.84 9.67 -24.77
N GLU A 128 29.31 10.69 -24.03
CA GLU A 128 30.61 11.37 -24.24
C GLU A 128 31.48 11.48 -22.94
N GLN A 129 31.13 10.74 -21.87
CA GLN A 129 31.68 10.93 -20.52
C GLN A 129 31.70 9.61 -19.70
N THR A 130 32.64 9.44 -18.77
CA THR A 130 32.61 8.37 -17.77
C THR A 130 32.75 9.00 -16.39
N ILE A 131 31.95 8.59 -15.42
CA ILE A 131 32.17 8.94 -14.01
C ILE A 131 32.50 7.66 -13.25
N ALA A 132 33.53 7.70 -12.41
CA ALA A 132 34.11 6.50 -11.79
C ALA A 132 34.51 6.73 -10.32
N HIS A 133 34.04 5.86 -9.44
CA HIS A 133 34.47 5.82 -8.05
C HIS A 133 35.65 4.83 -7.90
N GLN A 134 36.85 5.32 -7.55
CA GLN A 134 38.08 4.51 -7.44
C GLN A 134 39.00 5.04 -6.34
N GLY A 135 39.38 4.17 -5.38
CA GLY A 135 40.38 4.50 -4.36
C GLY A 135 40.04 5.71 -3.48
N GLY A 136 38.75 5.91 -3.17
CA GLY A 136 38.23 7.04 -2.40
C GLY A 136 38.03 8.35 -3.18
N ALA A 137 38.31 8.38 -4.50
CA ALA A 137 38.02 9.52 -5.37
C ALA A 137 36.86 9.24 -6.33
N VAL A 138 36.15 10.32 -6.68
CA VAL A 138 35.20 10.34 -7.80
C VAL A 138 35.84 11.07 -8.98
N TRP A 139 36.13 10.33 -10.04
CA TRP A 139 36.75 10.82 -11.27
C TRP A 139 35.70 11.04 -12.35
N GLU A 140 35.75 12.19 -13.00
CA GLU A 140 34.96 12.50 -14.18
C GLU A 140 35.91 12.58 -15.38
N ARG A 141 35.78 11.62 -16.30
CA ARG A 141 36.58 11.45 -17.51
C ARG A 141 35.77 11.84 -18.74
N THR A 142 36.41 12.52 -19.66
CA THR A 142 35.87 12.86 -20.99
C THR A 142 36.90 12.48 -22.06
N ASP A 143 36.48 12.54 -23.32
CA ASP A 143 37.30 12.34 -24.52
C ASP A 143 38.58 13.23 -24.61
N SER A 144 38.78 14.18 -23.67
CA SER A 144 39.90 15.13 -23.70
C SER A 144 40.52 15.55 -22.35
N ASP A 145 39.92 15.20 -21.20
CA ASP A 145 40.42 15.54 -19.86
C ASP A 145 39.79 14.59 -18.80
N THR A 146 40.49 14.38 -17.68
CA THR A 146 39.99 13.71 -16.48
C THR A 146 40.12 14.67 -15.30
N ARG A 147 39.07 14.84 -14.49
CA ARG A 147 39.05 15.71 -13.30
C ARG A 147 38.51 14.96 -12.07
N ALA A 148 38.97 15.34 -10.89
CA ALA A 148 38.31 14.92 -9.65
C ALA A 148 37.03 15.75 -9.46
N VAL A 149 35.93 15.08 -9.12
CA VAL A 149 34.74 15.67 -8.51
C VAL A 149 34.91 15.66 -6.98
N LYS A 150 35.41 14.53 -6.45
CA LYS A 150 35.83 14.30 -5.06
C LYS A 150 37.30 13.86 -5.06
N GLU A 151 38.17 14.57 -4.34
CA GLU A 151 39.60 14.28 -4.28
C GLU A 151 39.88 13.06 -3.35
N PRO A 152 40.87 12.20 -3.67
CA PRO A 152 41.17 11.01 -2.85
C PRO A 152 41.95 11.38 -1.59
N ASN A 153 41.72 10.66 -0.48
CA ASN A 153 42.42 10.87 0.78
C ASN A 153 43.83 10.22 0.82
N ILE A 154 44.63 10.55 -0.19
CA ILE A 154 46.05 10.16 -0.31
C ILE A 154 46.86 11.44 -0.53
N GLY A 155 47.57 11.90 0.50
CA GLY A 155 48.14 13.25 0.51
C GLY A 155 49.13 13.51 1.64
N PHE A 156 49.49 14.78 1.82
CA PHE A 156 50.43 15.20 2.87
C PHE A 156 49.87 16.32 3.74
N GLU A 157 49.64 16.00 5.01
CA GLU A 157 49.32 16.94 6.07
C GLU A 157 50.53 17.09 7.01
N ASN A 158 50.93 18.33 7.30
CA ASN A 158 52.03 18.67 8.23
C ASN A 158 53.37 17.90 8.01
N ASP A 159 53.72 17.60 6.74
CA ASP A 159 54.86 16.76 6.33
C ASP A 159 54.73 15.25 6.64
N THR A 160 53.63 14.81 7.26
CA THR A 160 53.20 13.40 7.36
C THR A 160 52.53 12.96 6.06
N LEU A 161 52.72 11.70 5.67
CA LEU A 161 52.03 11.11 4.51
C LEU A 161 50.81 10.34 5.03
N HIS A 162 49.63 10.73 4.57
CA HIS A 162 48.36 10.04 4.84
C HIS A 162 47.98 9.21 3.60
N VAL A 163 47.61 7.96 3.81
CA VAL A 163 47.20 7.02 2.75
C VAL A 163 46.00 6.24 3.27
N GLU A 164 44.81 6.73 3.01
CA GLU A 164 43.58 6.01 3.24
C GLU A 164 43.07 5.44 1.92
N LEU A 165 42.74 4.15 1.94
CA LEU A 165 42.18 3.45 0.79
C LEU A 165 40.78 2.97 1.15
N MET A 166 39.78 3.50 0.46
CA MET A 166 38.46 2.89 0.44
C MET A 166 38.52 1.63 -0.42
N GLN A 167 38.19 0.48 0.17
CA GLN A 167 37.91 -0.75 -0.56
C GLN A 167 36.43 -1.11 -0.42
N ILE A 168 35.89 -1.64 -1.52
CA ILE A 168 34.47 -1.92 -1.68
C ILE A 168 34.39 -3.39 -2.11
N GLU A 169 33.70 -4.22 -1.33
CA GLU A 169 33.35 -5.59 -1.73
C GLU A 169 31.99 -5.53 -2.46
N ILE A 170 31.95 -6.12 -3.66
CA ILE A 170 30.79 -6.11 -4.54
C ILE A 170 30.43 -7.56 -4.82
N ASP A 171 29.28 -8.00 -4.32
CA ASP A 171 28.75 -9.34 -4.57
C ASP A 171 27.76 -9.29 -5.75
N ASP A 172 28.11 -10.01 -6.83
CA ASP A 172 27.23 -10.24 -7.99
C ASP A 172 26.20 -11.32 -7.64
N VAL A 173 25.07 -10.90 -7.07
CA VAL A 173 23.93 -11.78 -6.77
C VAL A 173 23.25 -12.12 -8.10
N SER A 174 23.05 -13.42 -8.36
CA SER A 174 22.53 -13.89 -9.64
C SER A 174 21.06 -13.50 -9.85
N GLY A 175 20.83 -12.29 -10.34
CA GLY A 175 19.53 -11.65 -10.53
C GLY A 175 19.63 -10.26 -11.16
N GLY A 176 20.74 -9.55 -10.96
CA GLY A 176 20.95 -8.17 -11.44
C GLY A 176 21.15 -7.15 -10.32
N GLU A 177 20.90 -7.55 -9.07
CA GLU A 177 21.19 -6.75 -7.89
C GLU A 177 22.70 -6.72 -7.60
N THR A 178 23.29 -5.54 -7.77
CA THR A 178 24.66 -5.27 -7.33
C THR A 178 24.61 -4.86 -5.86
N VAL A 179 24.90 -5.78 -4.94
CA VAL A 179 24.97 -5.47 -3.50
C VAL A 179 26.37 -5.00 -3.17
N VAL A 180 26.45 -3.84 -2.52
CA VAL A 180 27.72 -3.22 -2.11
C VAL A 180 27.88 -3.25 -0.59
N ARG A 181 29.07 -3.67 -0.17
CA ARG A 181 29.47 -3.84 1.22
C ARG A 181 30.76 -3.07 1.47
N HIS A 182 30.89 -2.41 2.61
CA HIS A 182 32.15 -1.82 3.01
C HIS A 182 33.09 -2.91 3.52
N ASP A 183 34.16 -3.18 2.79
CA ASP A 183 35.14 -4.18 3.18
C ASP A 183 36.08 -3.59 4.26
N HIS A 184 35.58 -3.45 5.49
CA HIS A 184 36.39 -2.98 6.61
C HIS A 184 37.61 -3.87 6.87
N GLU A 185 37.51 -5.19 6.63
CA GLU A 185 38.60 -6.12 6.87
C GLU A 185 39.66 -6.02 5.76
N GLY A 186 39.25 -5.93 4.50
CA GLY A 186 40.12 -5.71 3.33
C GLY A 186 40.74 -4.31 3.27
N ALA A 187 39.98 -3.23 3.51
CA ALA A 187 40.53 -1.87 3.57
C ALA A 187 41.58 -1.74 4.69
N SER A 188 41.35 -2.38 5.84
CA SER A 188 42.31 -2.45 6.94
C SER A 188 43.50 -3.37 6.62
N GLU A 189 43.28 -4.52 5.97
CA GLU A 189 44.36 -5.43 5.53
C GLU A 189 45.25 -4.78 4.46
N ALA A 190 44.66 -4.09 3.47
CA ALA A 190 45.36 -3.33 2.44
C ALA A 190 46.19 -2.20 3.03
N THR A 191 45.58 -1.38 3.91
CA THR A 191 46.29 -0.29 4.61
C THR A 191 47.42 -0.82 5.51
N SER A 192 47.19 -1.96 6.18
CA SER A 192 48.20 -2.68 6.96
C SER A 192 49.34 -3.24 6.08
N ASN A 193 49.02 -3.83 4.92
CA ASN A 193 50.00 -4.36 3.98
C ASN A 193 50.89 -3.24 3.41
N LEU A 194 50.29 -2.15 2.94
CA LEU A 194 51.03 -0.98 2.45
C LEU A 194 51.88 -0.35 3.55
N SER A 195 51.30 -0.10 4.74
CA SER A 195 52.02 0.51 5.86
C SER A 195 53.16 -0.37 6.39
N SER A 196 53.06 -1.71 6.31
CA SER A 196 54.14 -2.64 6.70
C SER A 196 55.42 -2.48 5.86
N VAL A 197 55.28 -2.06 4.60
CA VAL A 197 56.41 -1.75 3.70
C VAL A 197 57.00 -0.37 4.03
N LEU A 198 56.15 0.58 4.45
CA LEU A 198 56.56 1.94 4.84
C LEU A 198 57.28 1.97 6.20
N SER A 199 56.82 1.20 7.18
CA SER A 199 57.35 1.21 8.57
C SER A 199 58.82 0.78 8.67
N ASP A 200 59.30 -0.03 7.72
CA ASP A 200 60.70 -0.45 7.61
C ASP A 200 61.48 0.28 6.47
N ALA A 201 61.09 1.50 6.08
CA ALA A 201 61.75 2.25 5.01
C ALA A 201 63.00 3.03 5.51
N GLU A 202 64.21 2.55 5.18
CA GLU A 202 65.46 3.22 5.60
C GLU A 202 65.83 4.46 4.76
N ASN A 203 65.37 4.59 3.50
CA ASN A 203 65.82 5.65 2.58
C ASN A 203 64.68 6.24 1.73
N ASN A 204 64.28 5.56 0.65
CA ASN A 204 63.29 6.05 -0.32
C ASN A 204 62.07 5.12 -0.39
N VAL A 205 60.92 5.71 -0.69
CA VAL A 205 59.65 5.02 -0.97
C VAL A 205 59.13 5.49 -2.33
N THR A 206 58.62 4.58 -3.14
CA THR A 206 57.88 4.90 -4.37
C THR A 206 56.50 4.28 -4.34
N PHE A 207 55.49 5.10 -4.58
CA PHE A 207 54.12 4.72 -4.92
C PHE A 207 54.01 4.64 -6.44
N LYS A 208 53.27 3.67 -6.95
CA LYS A 208 52.89 3.54 -8.36
C LYS A 208 51.39 3.27 -8.42
N ILE A 209 50.67 4.03 -9.23
CA ILE A 209 49.25 3.85 -9.50
C ILE A 209 49.11 3.48 -10.98
N GLU A 210 48.55 2.29 -11.25
CA GLU A 210 48.14 1.85 -12.59
C GLU A 210 46.62 1.96 -12.68
N SER A 211 46.10 2.87 -13.52
CA SER A 211 44.67 3.19 -13.63
C SER A 211 44.37 3.94 -14.93
N GLU A 212 43.20 3.69 -15.54
CA GLU A 212 42.71 4.48 -16.68
C GLU A 212 42.39 5.96 -16.32
N TYR A 213 42.33 6.29 -15.02
CA TYR A 213 42.14 7.64 -14.47
C TYR A 213 43.45 8.33 -14.10
N ALA A 214 44.60 7.79 -14.54
CA ALA A 214 45.94 8.26 -14.18
C ALA A 214 46.19 9.76 -14.46
N ASP A 215 45.48 10.40 -15.40
CA ASP A 215 45.54 11.86 -15.63
C ASP A 215 45.00 12.70 -14.47
N GLY A 216 44.02 12.16 -13.73
CA GLY A 216 43.51 12.71 -12.47
C GLY A 216 44.52 12.50 -11.34
N TRP A 217 44.96 11.25 -11.15
CA TRP A 217 45.95 10.88 -10.14
C TRP A 217 47.28 11.67 -10.25
N GLU A 218 47.81 11.88 -11.46
CA GLU A 218 49.02 12.70 -11.63
C GLU A 218 48.82 14.14 -11.17
N ARG A 219 47.63 14.70 -11.39
CA ARG A 219 47.29 16.08 -11.04
C ARG A 219 47.21 16.25 -9.53
N HIS A 220 46.50 15.33 -8.87
CA HIS A 220 46.37 15.26 -7.42
C HIS A 220 47.74 15.14 -6.74
N LEU A 221 48.53 14.12 -7.08
CA LEU A 221 49.84 13.91 -6.45
C LEU A 221 50.84 15.05 -6.73
N ARG A 222 50.65 15.81 -7.83
CA ARG A 222 51.43 17.04 -8.10
C ARG A 222 50.99 18.24 -7.27
N GLN A 223 49.73 18.33 -6.88
CA GLN A 223 49.18 19.33 -5.96
C GLN A 223 49.69 19.07 -4.54
N GLU A 224 49.57 17.83 -4.06
CA GLU A 224 50.05 17.38 -2.76
C GLU A 224 51.56 17.59 -2.56
N LYS A 225 52.34 17.38 -3.62
CA LYS A 225 53.76 17.71 -3.61
C LYS A 225 54.07 19.19 -3.26
N GLU A 226 53.15 20.14 -3.44
CA GLU A 226 53.40 21.55 -3.10
C GLU A 226 53.29 21.84 -1.58
N SER A 227 52.67 20.96 -0.77
CA SER A 227 52.58 21.11 0.69
C SER A 227 53.86 20.66 1.42
N VAL A 228 54.59 19.68 0.86
CA VAL A 228 55.74 19.03 1.51
C VAL A 228 56.99 19.93 1.58
N SER A 229 57.53 20.07 2.79
CA SER A 229 58.70 20.90 3.12
C SER A 229 59.90 20.10 3.66
N GLN A 230 59.65 18.96 4.30
CA GLN A 230 60.63 18.11 4.98
C GLN A 230 61.33 17.13 4.03
N TYR A 231 60.58 16.54 3.10
CA TYR A 231 61.04 15.47 2.21
C TYR A 231 61.22 15.93 0.75
N SER A 232 61.99 15.17 -0.04
CA SER A 232 62.16 15.39 -1.47
C SER A 232 61.20 14.49 -2.24
N VAL A 233 60.15 15.07 -2.82
CA VAL A 233 59.09 14.35 -3.55
C VAL A 233 59.23 14.54 -5.06
N GLU A 234 59.12 13.47 -5.86
CA GLU A 234 59.11 13.51 -7.33
C GLU A 234 57.96 12.67 -7.92
N VAL A 235 57.04 13.32 -8.64
CA VAL A 235 55.94 12.67 -9.39
C VAL A 235 56.28 12.58 -10.88
N LYS A 236 56.19 11.38 -11.46
CA LYS A 236 56.45 11.06 -12.87
C LYS A 236 55.24 10.34 -13.50
N ARG A 237 55.18 10.43 -14.82
CA ARG A 237 54.25 9.69 -15.66
C ARG A 237 55.07 8.79 -16.58
N ASP A 238 54.95 7.49 -16.40
CA ASP A 238 55.81 6.51 -17.08
C ASP A 238 55.08 5.79 -18.23
N SER A 239 53.75 5.70 -18.17
CA SER A 239 52.88 5.31 -19.29
C SER A 239 51.59 6.14 -19.36
N ASP A 240 50.77 5.91 -20.40
CA ASP A 240 49.48 6.58 -20.55
C ASP A 240 48.51 6.21 -19.39
N ASP A 241 48.75 5.10 -18.68
CA ASP A 241 47.91 4.57 -17.58
C ASP A 241 48.68 4.44 -16.24
N GLU A 242 49.93 4.93 -16.13
CA GLU A 242 50.82 4.67 -14.96
C GLU A 242 51.52 5.93 -14.41
N VAL A 243 51.26 6.26 -13.14
CA VAL A 243 51.87 7.37 -12.39
C VAL A 243 52.75 6.84 -11.26
N GLU A 244 53.98 7.34 -11.14
CA GLU A 244 54.87 7.07 -9.99
C GLU A 244 55.09 8.33 -9.14
N MET A 245 55.07 8.19 -7.81
CA MET A 245 55.45 9.20 -6.83
C MET A 245 56.55 8.67 -5.92
N THR A 246 57.73 9.28 -5.95
CA THR A 246 58.88 8.89 -5.10
C THR A 246 59.14 9.92 -4.02
N ILE A 247 59.33 9.47 -2.78
CA ILE A 247 59.68 10.26 -1.60
C ILE A 247 61.09 9.83 -1.14
N GLU A 248 62.02 10.77 -1.04
CA GLU A 248 63.40 10.51 -0.59
C GLU A 248 63.62 11.02 0.86
N GLY A 249 64.12 10.14 1.74
CA GLY A 249 64.73 10.52 3.03
C GLY A 249 63.97 10.16 4.32
N ILE A 250 63.19 9.08 4.35
CA ILE A 250 62.21 8.80 5.43
C ILE A 250 62.82 8.27 6.76
N GLY A 251 64.01 7.67 6.75
CA GLY A 251 64.47 6.77 7.85
C GLY A 251 65.29 7.31 9.04
N ASP A 252 65.30 8.62 9.37
CA ASP A 252 66.03 9.18 10.54
C ASP A 252 65.05 9.89 11.51
N PRO A 253 64.69 9.32 12.69
CA PRO A 253 63.72 9.92 13.60
C PRO A 253 64.25 11.20 14.30
N PRO A 254 63.36 12.12 14.72
CA PRO A 254 63.78 13.36 15.36
C PRO A 254 64.55 13.12 16.66
N ALA A 255 65.52 14.01 16.90
CA ALA A 255 66.39 13.96 18.08
C ALA A 255 65.77 14.62 19.33
N GLU A 256 64.62 15.27 19.21
CA GLU A 256 63.85 15.85 20.32
C GLU A 256 62.61 14.98 20.55
N PRO A 257 62.05 14.90 21.78
CA PRO A 257 60.79 14.19 22.01
C PRO A 257 59.70 14.76 21.09
N HIS A 258 58.93 13.87 20.48
CA HIS A 258 57.89 14.19 19.51
C HIS A 258 56.69 13.32 19.83
N PHE A 259 55.66 13.92 20.41
CA PHE A 259 54.44 13.22 20.76
C PHE A 259 53.44 13.29 19.61
N VAL A 260 52.85 12.14 19.30
CA VAL A 260 51.80 11.95 18.30
C VAL A 260 50.62 11.27 18.98
N ILE A 261 49.40 11.56 18.52
CA ILE A 261 48.16 10.90 18.90
C ILE A 261 48.00 9.67 18.00
N ASP A 262 48.12 8.47 18.57
CA ASP A 262 48.03 7.21 17.82
C ASP A 262 46.58 6.79 17.56
N GLU A 263 45.67 7.16 18.45
CA GLU A 263 44.29 6.66 18.50
C GLU A 263 43.45 7.55 19.44
N ASP A 264 42.33 8.08 18.97
CA ASP A 264 41.29 8.63 19.84
C ASP A 264 40.35 7.50 20.32
N HIS A 265 40.02 7.50 21.60
CA HIS A 265 39.07 6.55 22.21
C HIS A 265 37.79 7.24 22.68
N GLY A 266 37.54 8.48 22.24
CA GLY A 266 36.29 9.17 22.49
C GLY A 266 36.14 9.69 23.91
N LEU A 267 34.88 9.94 24.27
CA LEU A 267 34.48 10.32 25.62
C LEU A 267 34.31 9.07 26.50
N VAL A 268 34.73 9.16 27.75
CA VAL A 268 34.64 8.07 28.73
C VAL A 268 34.13 8.60 30.07
N ALA A 269 33.13 7.92 30.64
CA ALA A 269 32.52 8.27 31.92
C ALA A 269 33.54 8.30 33.08
N HIS A 270 33.36 9.24 34.00
CA HIS A 270 34.32 9.51 35.09
C HIS A 270 34.34 8.41 36.17
N ASP A 271 33.20 7.78 36.42
CA ASP A 271 32.93 6.98 37.62
C ASP A 271 33.15 5.46 37.46
N GLN A 272 33.37 4.99 36.23
CA GLN A 272 33.63 3.57 35.94
C GLN A 272 35.10 3.16 36.15
N GLU A 273 35.33 2.02 36.81
CA GLU A 273 36.70 1.51 37.10
C GLU A 273 37.44 0.95 35.86
N GLU A 274 36.72 0.52 34.83
CA GLU A 274 37.24 0.18 33.49
C GLU A 274 36.30 0.86 32.47
N PRO A 275 36.61 2.09 32.01
CA PRO A 275 35.65 2.89 31.26
C PRO A 275 35.59 2.46 29.79
N ASN A 276 34.39 2.04 29.36
CA ASN A 276 34.03 1.96 27.94
C ASN A 276 33.69 3.37 27.42
N ALA A 277 33.82 3.57 26.11
CA ALA A 277 33.36 4.81 25.48
C ALA A 277 31.87 5.06 25.78
N ILE A 278 31.50 6.33 25.92
CA ILE A 278 30.11 6.75 26.12
C ILE A 278 29.34 6.44 24.83
N GLU A 279 28.22 5.73 24.97
CA GLU A 279 27.41 5.26 23.85
C GLU A 279 26.82 6.46 23.08
N ASN A 280 26.87 6.39 21.75
CA ASN A 280 26.40 7.43 20.82
C ASN A 280 26.98 8.86 21.04
N ASN A 281 28.06 9.01 21.82
CA ASN A 281 28.61 10.30 22.25
C ASN A 281 27.55 11.25 22.86
N ARG A 282 26.59 10.71 23.62
CA ARG A 282 25.57 11.48 24.34
C ARG A 282 25.93 11.58 25.82
N VAL A 283 26.02 12.80 26.35
CA VAL A 283 26.52 13.07 27.71
C VAL A 283 25.45 13.80 28.51
N GLY A 284 24.97 13.20 29.60
CA GLY A 284 24.02 13.86 30.49
C GLY A 284 24.56 15.17 31.07
N LEU A 285 23.70 16.17 31.26
CA LEU A 285 24.05 17.50 31.76
C LEU A 285 24.82 17.48 33.10
N ASN A 286 24.50 16.49 33.94
CA ASN A 286 25.11 16.27 35.26
C ASN A 286 26.29 15.30 35.25
N ASP A 287 26.60 14.69 34.10
CA ASP A 287 27.58 13.62 33.99
C ASP A 287 29.02 14.13 33.84
N ARG A 288 29.95 13.42 34.47
CA ARG A 288 31.38 13.74 34.42
C ARG A 288 32.09 12.81 33.46
N PHE A 289 32.94 13.36 32.60
CA PHE A 289 33.61 12.59 31.56
C PHE A 289 35.08 13.03 31.35
N TYR A 290 35.85 12.16 30.71
CA TYR A 290 37.20 12.46 30.22
C TYR A 290 37.25 12.32 28.69
N ILE A 291 38.10 13.11 28.04
CA ILE A 291 38.53 12.89 26.65
C ILE A 291 39.75 11.98 26.67
N ASN A 292 39.71 10.85 25.96
CA ASN A 292 40.69 9.77 26.10
C ASN A 292 41.36 9.40 24.77
N ALA A 293 42.62 9.79 24.59
CA ALA A 293 43.43 9.40 23.44
C ALA A 293 44.76 8.77 23.87
N SER A 294 45.35 7.97 22.98
CA SER A 294 46.65 7.32 23.13
C SER A 294 47.76 8.17 22.53
N LEU A 295 48.74 8.58 23.34
CA LEU A 295 49.83 9.46 22.92
C LEU A 295 51.19 8.75 22.96
N THR A 296 51.91 8.65 21.84
CA THR A 296 53.22 7.99 21.74
C THR A 296 54.36 8.96 21.42
N ASN A 297 55.52 8.74 22.06
CA ASN A 297 56.74 9.50 21.77
C ASN A 297 57.56 8.82 20.65
N TYR A 298 57.50 9.34 19.43
CA TYR A 298 58.34 8.93 18.29
C TYR A 298 59.72 9.60 18.26
N GLY A 299 59.98 10.52 19.20
CA GLY A 299 61.28 11.15 19.37
C GLY A 299 62.28 10.25 20.11
N SER A 300 63.51 10.17 19.58
CA SER A 300 64.59 9.32 20.13
C SER A 300 65.14 9.76 21.50
N ASN A 301 64.60 10.84 22.08
CA ASN A 301 64.88 11.28 23.45
C ASN A 301 63.59 11.22 24.31
N PRO A 302 63.67 10.76 25.57
CA PRO A 302 62.51 10.76 26.46
C PRO A 302 62.14 12.19 26.92
N GLY A 303 60.85 12.51 26.92
CA GLY A 303 60.29 13.81 27.31
C GLY A 303 59.01 13.66 28.16
N THR A 304 58.50 14.77 28.71
CA THR A 304 57.11 14.85 29.18
C THR A 304 56.26 15.52 28.10
N VAL A 305 54.96 15.22 28.09
CA VAL A 305 53.98 15.82 27.18
C VAL A 305 52.99 16.67 27.97
N ASN A 306 52.65 17.83 27.42
CA ASN A 306 51.44 18.57 27.75
C ASN A 306 50.39 18.22 26.70
N ALA A 307 49.22 17.77 27.11
CA ALA A 307 48.05 17.64 26.23
C ALA A 307 47.03 18.72 26.60
N THR A 308 46.55 19.50 25.63
CA THR A 308 45.50 20.51 25.82
C THR A 308 44.21 19.99 25.22
N LEU A 309 43.31 19.56 26.11
CA LEU A 309 41.97 19.09 25.81
C LEU A 309 41.07 20.32 25.68
N SER A 310 40.43 20.51 24.54
CA SER A 310 39.59 21.69 24.25
C SER A 310 38.19 21.24 23.90
N ILE A 311 37.15 21.91 24.40
CA ILE A 311 35.74 21.71 24.05
C ILE A 311 35.14 23.06 23.66
N TRP A 312 34.33 23.14 22.60
CA TRP A 312 33.63 24.39 22.22
C TRP A 312 32.38 24.15 21.36
N ASN A 313 31.54 25.18 21.28
CA ASN A 313 30.55 25.37 20.21
C ASN A 313 30.79 26.76 19.55
N ASP A 314 29.83 27.28 18.80
CA ASP A 314 29.92 28.59 18.14
C ASP A 314 30.04 29.79 19.11
N SER A 315 29.61 29.62 20.37
CA SER A 315 29.49 30.69 21.39
C SER A 315 30.56 30.60 22.49
N GLU A 316 30.92 29.39 22.90
CA GLU A 316 31.72 29.14 24.11
C GLU A 316 32.88 28.18 23.87
N ARG A 317 33.99 28.35 24.62
CA ARG A 317 35.17 27.49 24.53
C ARG A 317 35.85 27.27 25.89
N ASN A 318 36.10 26.01 26.21
CA ASN A 318 36.65 25.51 27.46
C ASN A 318 37.93 24.68 27.21
N ASP A 319 39.10 25.25 27.52
CA ASP A 319 40.41 24.59 27.33
C ASP A 319 41.00 24.07 28.67
N ARG A 320 41.59 22.87 28.66
CA ARG A 320 42.23 22.25 29.83
C ARG A 320 43.53 21.52 29.48
N THR A 321 44.64 21.94 30.09
CA THR A 321 45.97 21.36 29.85
C THR A 321 46.39 20.42 30.98
N ILE A 322 46.83 19.22 30.62
CA ILE A 322 47.37 18.19 31.51
C ILE A 322 48.84 17.89 31.16
N GLU A 323 49.72 17.76 32.17
CA GLU A 323 51.14 17.36 31.99
C GLU A 323 51.35 15.92 32.48
N SER A 324 52.09 15.11 31.70
CA SER A 324 52.42 13.73 32.07
C SER A 324 53.33 13.66 33.31
N ASN A 325 52.94 12.90 34.34
CA ASN A 325 53.64 12.80 35.62
C ASN A 325 55.07 12.19 35.52
N HIS A 326 55.38 11.53 34.41
CA HIS A 326 56.66 10.88 34.15
C HIS A 326 57.10 11.06 32.70
N SER A 327 58.41 10.96 32.43
CA SER A 327 58.91 11.04 31.06
C SER A 327 58.63 9.76 30.28
N ILE A 328 58.06 9.91 29.08
CA ILE A 328 57.74 8.85 28.13
C ILE A 328 58.96 8.58 27.25
N TYR A 329 59.28 7.31 27.02
CA TYR A 329 60.42 6.88 26.20
C TYR A 329 60.00 6.70 24.73
N GLU A 330 60.99 6.66 23.83
CA GLU A 330 60.85 6.29 22.42
C GLU A 330 59.96 5.03 22.28
N ASN A 331 58.89 5.15 21.48
CA ASN A 331 57.84 4.14 21.23
C ASN A 331 57.11 3.62 22.48
N ASN A 332 56.96 4.45 23.51
CA ASN A 332 56.00 4.21 24.60
C ASN A 332 54.78 5.12 24.46
N THR A 333 53.60 4.56 24.75
CA THR A 333 52.29 5.23 24.75
C THR A 333 51.83 5.61 26.17
N ILE A 334 51.05 6.67 26.31
CA ILE A 334 50.29 7.07 27.52
C ILE A 334 48.86 7.48 27.13
N LYS A 335 47.84 7.11 27.91
CA LYS A 335 46.44 7.48 27.64
C LYS A 335 45.96 8.67 28.46
N THR A 336 45.20 9.60 27.86
CA THR A 336 44.67 10.80 28.55
C THR A 336 43.45 10.54 29.44
N GLY A 337 42.79 9.38 29.33
CA GLY A 337 41.73 8.95 30.26
C GLY A 337 42.21 8.69 31.70
N PRO A 338 41.35 8.12 32.58
CA PRO A 338 41.53 8.07 34.05
C PRO A 338 42.65 7.14 34.57
N SER A 339 43.88 7.39 34.15
CA SER A 339 45.09 6.63 34.48
C SER A 339 45.77 7.09 35.78
N GLY A 340 45.50 8.32 36.22
CA GLY A 340 46.23 8.97 37.32
C GLY A 340 47.69 9.35 36.98
N ASP A 341 48.10 9.18 35.72
CA ASP A 341 49.44 9.52 35.22
C ASP A 341 49.58 10.98 34.76
N TRP A 342 48.57 11.81 35.03
CA TRP A 342 48.50 13.23 34.65
C TRP A 342 48.44 14.18 35.86
N THR A 343 48.86 15.43 35.67
CA THR A 343 48.62 16.56 36.57
C THR A 343 47.91 17.68 35.79
N ASN A 344 46.79 18.20 36.29
CA ASN A 344 46.13 19.38 35.72
C ASN A 344 47.00 20.64 35.91
N VAL A 345 47.28 21.35 34.82
CA VAL A 345 48.16 22.53 34.78
C VAL A 345 47.34 23.83 34.68
N THR A 346 46.07 23.76 34.27
CA THR A 346 45.19 24.93 34.06
C THR A 346 44.74 25.59 35.36
N ASP A 347 44.46 24.84 36.44
CA ASP A 347 44.24 25.40 37.78
C ASP A 347 45.30 24.95 38.81
N PRO A 348 46.34 25.78 39.07
CA PRO A 348 47.37 25.49 40.08
C PRO A 348 46.94 25.68 41.55
N GLN A 349 45.68 26.06 41.85
CA GLN A 349 45.20 26.28 43.22
C GLN A 349 44.28 25.17 43.76
N ASP A 350 43.88 24.21 42.94
CA ASP A 350 43.23 22.99 43.42
C ASP A 350 44.14 22.25 44.43
N GLN A 351 43.56 21.83 45.55
CA GLN A 351 44.28 21.16 46.63
C GLN A 351 44.33 19.64 46.46
N ASP A 352 43.50 19.06 45.59
CA ASP A 352 43.44 17.61 45.38
C ASP A 352 44.16 17.12 44.11
N GLN A 353 44.60 18.02 43.21
CA GLN A 353 45.57 17.80 42.11
C GLN A 353 45.24 16.67 41.10
N GLN A 354 44.01 16.15 41.11
CA GLN A 354 43.60 15.00 40.29
C GLN A 354 42.29 15.22 39.51
N GLN A 355 41.65 16.39 39.62
CA GLN A 355 40.45 16.70 38.85
C GLN A 355 40.82 17.26 37.47
N TYR A 356 40.63 16.46 36.43
CA TYR A 356 40.73 16.91 35.03
C TYR A 356 39.58 16.44 34.13
N TYR A 357 38.53 15.84 34.69
CA TYR A 357 37.26 15.53 34.00
C TYR A 357 36.41 16.77 33.69
N PHE A 358 35.69 16.76 32.58
CA PHE A 358 34.68 17.76 32.24
C PHE A 358 33.34 17.41 32.91
N GLU A 359 32.47 18.40 33.06
CA GLU A 359 31.18 18.34 33.75
C GLU A 359 30.31 19.44 33.10
N PRO A 360 29.29 19.12 32.28
CA PRO A 360 28.58 20.10 31.44
C PRO A 360 27.98 21.27 32.22
N GLU A 361 27.22 21.00 33.29
CA GLU A 361 26.63 22.03 34.17
C GLU A 361 27.70 23.02 34.69
N SER A 362 28.82 22.52 35.21
CA SER A 362 29.94 23.32 35.73
C SER A 362 30.67 24.16 34.67
N LEU A 363 30.49 23.83 33.39
CA LEU A 363 31.10 24.52 32.26
C LEU A 363 30.14 25.49 31.57
N GLY A 364 28.84 25.42 31.88
CA GLY A 364 27.79 26.25 31.26
C GLY A 364 27.26 25.70 29.94
N LEU A 365 27.44 24.41 29.65
CA LEU A 365 26.97 23.82 28.39
C LEU A 365 25.44 23.69 28.38
N GLU A 366 24.83 23.92 27.23
CA GLU A 366 23.37 23.91 27.02
C GLU A 366 22.91 22.49 26.61
N PRO A 367 21.75 21.99 27.09
CA PRO A 367 21.15 20.75 26.60
C PRO A 367 20.84 20.77 25.10
N TYR A 368 20.70 19.57 24.52
CA TYR A 368 20.41 19.27 23.11
C TYR A 368 21.34 19.96 22.10
N THR A 369 22.50 20.43 22.57
CA THR A 369 23.48 21.19 21.78
C THR A 369 24.68 20.31 21.45
N GLU A 370 25.10 20.32 20.17
CA GLU A 370 26.32 19.65 19.71
C GLU A 370 27.57 20.47 20.08
N TYR A 371 28.58 19.78 20.60
CA TYR A 371 29.89 20.32 20.96
C TYR A 371 31.02 19.55 20.27
N GLU A 372 32.04 20.28 19.79
CA GLU A 372 33.28 19.71 19.25
C GLU A 372 34.36 19.61 20.34
N TYR A 373 35.25 18.62 20.24
CA TYR A 373 36.48 18.54 21.03
C TYR A 373 37.75 18.28 20.20
N ASP A 374 38.91 18.67 20.76
CA ASP A 374 40.24 18.44 20.18
C ASP A 374 41.31 18.30 21.28
N ILE A 375 42.43 17.65 20.94
CA ILE A 375 43.53 17.29 21.83
C ILE A 375 44.84 17.77 21.18
N VAL A 376 45.49 18.80 21.72
CA VAL A 376 46.75 19.31 21.15
C VAL A 376 47.97 18.98 22.02
N THR A 377 49.02 18.39 21.44
CA THR A 377 50.23 17.94 22.15
C THR A 377 51.39 18.96 22.10
N ASP A 378 52.18 19.06 23.17
CA ASP A 378 53.45 19.81 23.23
C ASP A 378 54.49 19.05 24.09
N PRO A 379 55.70 18.73 23.59
CA PRO A 379 56.23 19.01 22.26
C PRO A 379 55.82 17.96 21.20
N GLY A 380 55.33 18.46 20.07
CA GLY A 380 54.83 17.69 18.92
C GLY A 380 54.06 18.65 18.03
N GLY A 381 53.07 19.32 18.63
CA GLY A 381 52.15 20.20 17.92
C GLY A 381 51.01 19.45 17.23
N ASP A 382 50.91 18.16 17.52
CA ASP A 382 49.94 17.21 16.97
C ASP A 382 48.54 17.48 17.52
N SER A 383 47.52 17.34 16.68
CA SER A 383 46.09 17.50 16.99
C SER A 383 45.30 16.32 16.44
N LEU A 384 44.01 16.19 16.78
CA LEU A 384 43.18 15.18 16.12
C LEU A 384 43.01 15.51 14.63
N ASP A 385 43.07 14.49 13.77
CA ASP A 385 42.85 14.61 12.31
C ASP A 385 41.38 14.96 12.02
N GLU A 386 40.44 14.27 12.68
CA GLU A 386 39.03 14.65 12.77
C GLU A 386 38.65 15.00 14.21
N ARG A 387 37.83 16.04 14.39
CA ARG A 387 37.35 16.47 15.71
C ARG A 387 36.23 15.56 16.17
N GLY A 388 36.37 15.00 17.37
CA GLY A 388 35.26 14.30 17.99
C GLY A 388 34.11 15.26 18.34
N LYS A 389 32.89 14.75 18.26
CA LYS A 389 31.64 15.46 18.52
C LYS A 389 30.85 14.75 19.62
N PHE A 390 30.08 15.50 20.39
CA PHE A 390 29.14 14.96 21.37
C PHE A 390 27.94 15.89 21.55
N ILE A 391 26.83 15.33 22.00
CA ILE A 391 25.63 16.09 22.36
C ILE A 391 25.51 16.08 23.89
N VAL A 392 25.21 17.23 24.48
CA VAL A 392 24.80 17.30 25.89
C VAL A 392 23.30 17.04 25.96
N GLU A 393 22.86 16.09 26.76
CA GLU A 393 21.44 15.75 26.92
C GLU A 393 20.96 16.11 28.33
N GLU A 394 19.68 16.47 28.45
CA GLU A 394 19.02 16.40 29.75
C GLU A 394 18.67 14.94 30.06
N GLU A 395 18.76 14.51 31.33
CA GLU A 395 18.43 13.12 31.68
C GLU A 395 16.92 12.92 31.50
N SER A 396 16.53 12.17 30.45
CA SER A 396 15.14 11.75 30.25
C SER A 396 14.57 11.18 31.55
N PRO A 397 13.36 11.59 31.96
CA PRO A 397 12.82 11.16 33.25
C PRO A 397 12.63 9.64 33.29
N GLU A 398 13.21 8.97 34.29
CA GLU A 398 12.82 7.61 34.65
C GLU A 398 11.39 7.66 35.18
N VAL A 399 10.42 7.24 34.37
CA VAL A 399 9.03 7.03 34.81
C VAL A 399 8.80 5.56 35.14
N ASN A 400 8.20 5.32 36.30
CA ASN A 400 7.68 4.01 36.70
C ASN A 400 6.20 4.17 37.02
N ILE A 401 5.35 3.55 36.22
CA ILE A 401 3.90 3.48 36.45
C ILE A 401 3.61 2.34 37.44
N SER A 402 2.62 2.54 38.30
CA SER A 402 2.04 1.47 39.11
C SER A 402 0.55 1.68 39.32
N ILE A 403 -0.28 0.76 38.83
CA ILE A 403 -1.74 0.79 39.02
C ILE A 403 -2.03 0.55 40.52
N THR A 404 -2.82 1.45 41.13
CA THR A 404 -3.03 1.48 42.60
C THR A 404 -4.40 1.01 43.03
N GLU A 405 -5.44 1.42 42.31
CA GLU A 405 -6.84 1.12 42.55
C GLU A 405 -7.56 1.23 41.20
N ILE A 406 -8.34 0.22 40.84
CA ILE A 406 -9.35 0.31 39.79
C ILE A 406 -10.66 0.51 40.57
N GLU A 407 -11.43 1.55 40.25
CA GLU A 407 -12.75 1.78 40.84
C GLU A 407 -13.81 1.12 39.93
N ASP A 408 -13.95 -0.20 40.07
CA ASP A 408 -14.96 -1.03 39.44
C ASP A 408 -16.21 -1.22 40.35
N ASP A 409 -17.40 -1.23 39.76
CA ASP A 409 -18.68 -1.43 40.48
C ASP A 409 -19.14 -2.91 40.47
N ASP A 410 -18.22 -3.90 40.61
CA ASP A 410 -18.45 -5.33 40.94
C ASP A 410 -19.57 -6.05 40.12
N PRO A 411 -19.30 -6.61 38.91
CA PRO A 411 -18.22 -6.36 37.92
C PRO A 411 -18.66 -5.38 36.80
N VAL A 412 -17.76 -4.94 35.90
CA VAL A 412 -18.04 -3.88 34.90
C VAL A 412 -18.79 -4.38 33.65
N GLY A 413 -19.88 -3.69 33.26
CA GLY A 413 -20.70 -4.03 32.08
C GLY A 413 -20.43 -3.17 30.83
N GLN A 414 -21.04 -3.55 29.71
CA GLN A 414 -21.00 -2.79 28.44
C GLN A 414 -21.49 -1.36 28.66
N GLY A 415 -20.74 -0.37 28.17
CA GLY A 415 -21.10 1.05 28.28
C GLY A 415 -21.08 1.62 29.71
N GLU A 416 -20.51 0.90 30.68
CA GLU A 416 -20.18 1.47 31.98
C GLU A 416 -18.83 2.19 31.95
N THR A 417 -18.62 3.13 32.87
CA THR A 417 -17.36 3.89 32.96
C THR A 417 -16.40 3.20 33.93
N LEU A 418 -15.19 2.88 33.47
CA LEU A 418 -14.12 2.31 34.31
C LEU A 418 -13.09 3.38 34.69
N THR A 419 -12.90 3.61 35.99
CA THR A 419 -11.91 4.59 36.49
C THR A 419 -10.66 3.88 37.02
N VAL A 420 -9.49 4.23 36.49
CA VAL A 420 -8.19 3.63 36.83
C VAL A 420 -7.29 4.68 37.50
N HIS A 421 -6.80 4.37 38.71
CA HIS A 421 -5.90 5.25 39.46
C HIS A 421 -4.47 4.68 39.47
N ALA A 422 -3.50 5.41 38.92
CA ALA A 422 -2.11 5.01 38.88
C ALA A 422 -1.19 6.01 39.61
N ASP A 423 -0.23 5.49 40.40
CA ASP A 423 0.89 6.26 40.95
C ASP A 423 2.04 6.21 39.92
N VAL A 424 2.52 7.39 39.53
CA VAL A 424 3.61 7.61 38.57
C VAL A 424 4.82 8.19 39.33
N GLU A 425 5.91 7.41 39.49
CA GLU A 425 7.17 7.91 40.06
C GLU A 425 8.04 8.47 38.92
N LYS A 426 8.16 9.80 38.84
CA LYS A 426 9.05 10.54 37.91
C LYS A 426 10.37 10.87 38.59
N ARG A 427 11.51 10.58 37.94
CA ARG A 427 12.84 11.04 38.37
C ARG A 427 13.63 11.60 37.20
N GLY A 428 14.04 12.87 37.30
CA GLY A 428 14.68 13.62 36.23
C GLY A 428 13.99 14.96 35.95
N TYR A 429 14.53 15.70 34.99
CA TYR A 429 13.99 16.97 34.50
C TYR A 429 13.84 16.86 32.98
N GLY A 430 12.76 17.39 32.45
CA GLY A 430 12.39 17.29 31.04
C GLY A 430 10.91 17.63 30.87
N ASP A 431 10.46 17.62 29.63
CA ASP A 431 9.09 18.01 29.26
C ASP A 431 8.02 17.10 29.88
N GLY A 432 6.74 17.47 29.70
CA GLY A 432 5.63 16.65 30.16
C GLY A 432 5.60 15.32 29.41
N GLN A 433 5.35 14.22 30.10
CA GLN A 433 5.25 12.90 29.48
C GLN A 433 3.78 12.46 29.45
N LEU A 434 3.35 11.90 28.32
CA LEU A 434 2.00 11.39 28.15
C LEU A 434 1.89 10.01 28.82
N VAL A 435 0.83 9.83 29.60
CA VAL A 435 0.44 8.57 30.24
C VAL A 435 -0.95 8.24 29.74
N TRP A 436 -1.16 7.03 29.24
CA TRP A 436 -2.41 6.63 28.62
C TRP A 436 -2.93 5.29 29.15
N LEU A 437 -4.25 5.15 29.13
CA LEU A 437 -4.95 3.91 29.41
C LEU A 437 -5.27 3.22 28.08
N ASN A 438 -4.85 1.97 27.93
CA ASN A 438 -5.39 1.09 26.93
C ASN A 438 -6.52 0.25 27.53
N GLY A 439 -7.62 0.15 26.80
CA GLY A 439 -8.72 -0.77 27.07
C GLY A 439 -8.35 -2.21 26.69
N PHE A 440 -9.36 -3.04 26.46
CA PHE A 440 -9.14 -4.38 25.91
C PHE A 440 -8.66 -4.28 24.45
N GLY A 441 -7.86 -5.25 24.00
CA GLY A 441 -7.28 -5.23 22.64
C GLY A 441 -6.14 -4.23 22.40
N ASP A 442 -5.58 -3.61 23.46
CA ASP A 442 -4.52 -2.59 23.42
C ASP A 442 -4.91 -1.22 22.78
N ASN A 443 -6.19 -1.00 22.46
CA ASN A 443 -6.69 0.31 21.99
C ASN A 443 -6.59 1.37 23.10
N THR A 444 -6.09 2.57 22.78
CA THR A 444 -5.99 3.69 23.74
C THR A 444 -7.36 4.35 23.94
N VAL A 445 -7.83 4.37 25.19
CA VAL A 445 -9.20 4.81 25.57
C VAL A 445 -9.23 6.04 26.49
N ASP A 446 -8.08 6.47 27.04
CA ASP A 446 -7.94 7.74 27.74
C ASP A 446 -6.45 8.16 27.79
N THR A 447 -6.17 9.46 27.83
CA THR A 447 -4.81 10.00 27.91
C THR A 447 -4.70 11.16 28.91
N THR A 448 -3.52 11.29 29.54
CA THR A 448 -3.26 12.38 30.47
C THR A 448 -1.78 12.78 30.50
N MET A 449 -1.52 14.07 30.71
CA MET A 449 -0.16 14.63 30.78
C MET A 449 0.27 14.86 32.22
N ILE A 450 1.44 14.34 32.60
CA ILE A 450 2.03 14.55 33.94
C ILE A 450 2.92 15.82 34.00
N ASP A 451 3.09 16.40 35.18
CA ASP A 451 3.78 17.69 35.35
C ASP A 451 5.25 17.65 34.83
N PRO A 452 5.69 18.61 34.00
CA PRO A 452 7.10 18.75 33.63
C PRO A 452 8.04 18.99 34.84
N ASP A 453 7.61 19.70 35.88
CA ASP A 453 8.47 20.30 36.93
C ASP A 453 9.02 19.32 38.01
N GLY A 454 9.93 18.43 37.62
CA GLY A 454 10.95 17.77 38.48
C GLY A 454 10.56 16.47 39.20
N ASP A 455 11.45 16.00 40.11
CA ASP A 455 11.29 14.73 40.85
C ASP A 455 9.98 14.70 41.70
N GLY A 456 9.09 13.73 41.43
CA GLY A 456 7.80 13.63 42.11
C GLY A 456 7.12 12.26 42.00
N ASP A 457 6.34 11.92 43.02
CA ASP A 457 5.28 10.91 42.92
C ASP A 457 3.99 11.69 42.54
N GLU A 458 3.43 11.45 41.36
CA GLU A 458 2.13 11.99 40.93
C GLU A 458 1.09 10.85 40.86
N SER A 459 -0.18 11.15 41.17
CA SER A 459 -1.28 10.18 41.08
C SER A 459 -2.22 10.63 39.97
N VAL A 460 -2.27 9.87 38.88
CA VAL A 460 -3.18 10.11 37.75
C VAL A 460 -4.47 9.29 37.93
N THR A 461 -5.56 9.84 37.40
CA THR A 461 -6.85 9.16 37.28
C THR A 461 -7.23 9.18 35.81
N LEU A 462 -7.42 8.00 35.23
CA LEU A 462 -7.84 7.79 33.85
C LEU A 462 -9.27 7.21 33.86
N GLU A 463 -10.13 7.61 32.94
CA GLU A 463 -11.55 7.21 32.86
C GLU A 463 -11.88 6.68 31.45
N TRP A 464 -12.00 5.34 31.30
CA TRP A 464 -12.58 4.74 30.09
C TRP A 464 -14.10 4.97 30.14
N GLY A 465 -14.60 5.88 29.29
CA GLY A 465 -15.96 6.44 29.38
C GLY A 465 -17.09 5.43 29.15
N SER A 466 -16.91 4.57 28.15
CA SER A 466 -17.83 3.51 27.70
C SER A 466 -17.03 2.24 27.50
N VAL A 467 -17.09 1.30 28.45
CA VAL A 467 -16.36 0.03 28.33
C VAL A 467 -17.04 -0.87 27.30
N ASP A 468 -16.34 -1.14 26.21
CA ASP A 468 -16.68 -2.23 25.30
C ASP A 468 -16.11 -3.54 25.84
N LEU A 469 -16.94 -4.57 25.90
CA LEU A 469 -16.52 -5.88 26.42
C LEU A 469 -15.78 -6.66 25.32
N PRO A 470 -14.73 -7.43 25.68
CA PRO A 470 -13.88 -8.04 24.68
C PRO A 470 -14.58 -9.23 24.03
N GLU A 471 -14.46 -9.36 22.71
CA GLU A 471 -14.98 -10.52 21.97
C GLU A 471 -14.33 -11.83 22.45
N GLU A 472 -13.03 -11.80 22.77
CA GLU A 472 -12.27 -12.96 23.24
C GLU A 472 -12.08 -12.97 24.77
N PRO A 473 -12.27 -14.13 25.45
CA PRO A 473 -12.26 -14.22 26.91
C PRO A 473 -10.88 -14.11 27.57
N ASP A 474 -9.78 -14.03 26.82
CA ASP A 474 -8.44 -13.77 27.33
C ASP A 474 -7.95 -12.33 27.17
N GLN A 475 -8.78 -11.43 26.61
CA GLN A 475 -8.46 -10.01 26.45
C GLN A 475 -8.93 -9.10 27.61
N THR A 476 -9.26 -9.65 28.79
CA THR A 476 -9.74 -8.89 29.97
C THR A 476 -8.64 -8.15 30.75
N GLU A 477 -7.50 -7.84 30.12
CA GLU A 477 -6.37 -7.12 30.73
C GLU A 477 -6.31 -5.69 30.14
N ILE A 478 -6.32 -4.68 31.01
CA ILE A 478 -6.04 -3.28 30.63
C ILE A 478 -4.55 -2.97 30.86
N SER A 479 -4.03 -1.93 30.20
CA SER A 479 -2.68 -1.43 30.48
C SER A 479 -2.63 0.08 30.66
N VAL A 480 -1.81 0.54 31.61
CA VAL A 480 -1.46 1.97 31.74
C VAL A 480 -0.02 2.14 31.30
N SER A 481 0.18 2.94 30.26
CA SER A 481 1.42 3.06 29.51
C SER A 481 1.93 4.50 29.44
N SER A 482 3.21 4.62 29.14
CA SER A 482 3.94 5.84 28.78
C SER A 482 5.04 5.43 27.79
N GLU A 483 5.73 6.38 27.16
CA GLU A 483 6.80 6.11 26.17
C GLU A 483 7.87 5.09 26.61
N ASN A 484 8.08 4.91 27.91
CA ASN A 484 9.16 4.08 28.47
C ASN A 484 8.72 3.14 29.62
N SER A 485 7.43 3.04 29.93
CA SER A 485 6.90 2.26 31.05
C SER A 485 5.47 1.78 30.78
N THR A 486 5.16 0.53 31.11
CA THR A 486 3.81 -0.07 31.02
C THR A 486 3.57 -0.96 32.23
N GLU A 487 2.41 -0.84 32.87
CA GLU A 487 1.91 -1.76 33.90
C GLU A 487 0.52 -2.26 33.48
N THR A 488 0.24 -3.56 33.65
CA THR A 488 -1.02 -4.20 33.24
C THR A 488 -1.86 -4.64 34.44
N ALA A 489 -3.18 -4.78 34.26
CA ALA A 489 -4.09 -5.29 35.28
C ALA A 489 -5.32 -6.00 34.68
N ASP A 490 -5.67 -7.17 35.25
CA ASP A 490 -6.93 -7.86 34.97
C ASP A 490 -8.14 -7.03 35.47
N VAL A 491 -9.22 -6.96 34.69
CA VAL A 491 -10.52 -6.36 35.06
C VAL A 491 -11.60 -7.45 35.20
N ASP A 492 -12.36 -7.44 36.29
CA ASP A 492 -13.53 -8.31 36.45
C ASP A 492 -14.72 -7.72 35.64
N VAL A 493 -15.09 -8.36 34.52
CA VAL A 493 -16.17 -7.93 33.60
C VAL A 493 -17.50 -8.69 33.81
N GLU A 494 -18.63 -8.10 33.39
CA GLU A 494 -19.95 -8.74 33.45
C GLU A 494 -19.97 -10.06 32.64
N PRO A 495 -20.59 -11.13 33.18
CA PRO A 495 -20.36 -12.47 32.68
C PRO A 495 -21.31 -12.81 31.51
N LEU A 496 -20.79 -12.78 30.28
CA LEU A 496 -21.54 -12.95 29.03
C LEU A 496 -21.30 -14.30 28.34
N LEU A 497 -22.15 -14.62 27.35
CA LEU A 497 -21.95 -15.71 26.41
C LEU A 497 -21.69 -15.11 25.03
N ASN A 498 -20.62 -15.55 24.36
CA ASN A 498 -20.30 -15.22 22.97
C ASN A 498 -20.38 -16.51 22.12
N ILE A 499 -21.00 -16.44 20.94
CA ILE A 499 -21.14 -17.48 19.92
C ILE A 499 -19.95 -17.37 18.97
N THR A 500 -18.94 -18.21 19.19
CA THR A 500 -17.70 -18.17 18.38
C THR A 500 -17.78 -18.92 17.07
N ALA A 501 -18.82 -19.75 16.88
CA ALA A 501 -19.15 -20.41 15.62
C ALA A 501 -20.52 -21.12 15.72
N ILE A 502 -21.16 -21.34 14.57
CA ILE A 502 -22.28 -22.26 14.39
C ILE A 502 -21.86 -23.32 13.35
N ASP A 503 -22.26 -24.58 13.53
CA ASP A 503 -22.09 -25.66 12.56
C ASP A 503 -23.46 -26.33 12.30
N VAL A 504 -23.84 -26.55 11.04
CA VAL A 504 -25.00 -27.40 10.71
C VAL A 504 -24.54 -28.85 10.49
N LEU A 505 -25.02 -29.79 11.31
CA LEU A 505 -24.39 -31.13 11.41
C LEU A 505 -24.84 -32.17 10.37
N ASP A 506 -25.99 -31.97 9.71
CA ASP A 506 -26.69 -32.99 8.90
C ASP A 506 -27.02 -32.52 7.46
N GLU A 507 -26.20 -31.64 6.88
CA GLU A 507 -26.44 -31.07 5.54
C GLU A 507 -26.05 -31.96 4.33
N PRO A 508 -26.70 -31.76 3.16
CA PRO A 508 -27.93 -30.98 2.95
C PRO A 508 -29.17 -31.73 3.46
N VAL A 509 -30.27 -31.00 3.70
CA VAL A 509 -31.52 -31.55 4.28
C VAL A 509 -32.70 -31.57 3.30
N GLU A 510 -33.70 -32.44 3.51
CA GLU A 510 -34.96 -32.45 2.73
C GLU A 510 -36.06 -31.61 3.42
N GLU A 511 -37.08 -31.15 2.67
CA GLU A 511 -38.25 -30.45 3.22
C GLU A 511 -38.89 -31.23 4.39
N GLY A 512 -39.06 -30.54 5.53
CA GLY A 512 -39.70 -31.11 6.71
C GLY A 512 -38.82 -32.06 7.54
N ASP A 513 -37.52 -32.18 7.24
CA ASP A 513 -36.54 -32.82 8.12
C ASP A 513 -36.30 -32.00 9.41
N THR A 514 -35.44 -32.52 10.28
CA THR A 514 -35.04 -31.87 11.53
C THR A 514 -33.53 -31.67 11.50
N VAL A 515 -33.09 -30.43 11.66
CA VAL A 515 -31.67 -30.04 11.60
C VAL A 515 -31.09 -30.04 13.01
N GLU A 516 -29.93 -30.66 13.20
CA GLU A 516 -29.09 -30.48 14.41
C GLU A 516 -28.08 -29.35 14.15
N ILE A 517 -28.21 -28.25 14.88
CA ILE A 517 -27.35 -27.07 14.81
C ILE A 517 -26.43 -27.08 16.04
N GLU A 518 -25.12 -26.95 15.84
CA GLU A 518 -24.09 -27.01 16.88
C GLU A 518 -23.46 -25.63 17.06
N ALA A 519 -23.88 -24.89 18.09
CA ALA A 519 -23.33 -23.58 18.44
C ALA A 519 -22.18 -23.72 19.45
N HIS A 520 -21.03 -23.09 19.18
CA HIS A 520 -19.88 -23.04 20.07
C HIS A 520 -19.95 -21.77 20.90
N ILE A 521 -20.05 -21.93 22.21
CA ILE A 521 -20.24 -20.81 23.13
C ILE A 521 -19.03 -20.69 24.05
N GLU A 522 -18.43 -19.51 24.10
CA GLU A 522 -17.44 -19.13 25.10
C GLU A 522 -18.09 -18.20 26.14
N ALA A 523 -17.50 -18.13 27.35
CA ALA A 523 -17.96 -17.22 28.39
C ALA A 523 -16.88 -16.19 28.66
N ILE A 524 -17.24 -14.92 28.48
CA ILE A 524 -16.42 -13.77 28.85
C ILE A 524 -16.68 -13.49 30.33
N GLY A 525 -15.64 -13.23 31.11
CA GLY A 525 -15.74 -13.00 32.56
C GLY A 525 -16.01 -14.26 33.41
N ASP A 526 -16.81 -14.09 34.46
CA ASP A 526 -17.06 -15.11 35.52
C ASP A 526 -18.10 -16.18 35.10
N ASP A 527 -18.31 -17.24 35.90
CA ASP A 527 -19.25 -18.35 35.60
C ASP A 527 -20.71 -17.87 35.30
N THR A 528 -21.09 -17.68 34.02
CA THR A 528 -22.43 -17.20 33.63
C THR A 528 -23.51 -18.30 33.49
N GLN A 529 -24.78 -17.88 33.42
CA GLN A 529 -25.92 -18.71 33.04
C GLN A 529 -26.96 -17.88 32.27
N SER A 530 -26.98 -18.05 30.96
CA SER A 530 -27.93 -17.46 30.02
C SER A 530 -28.65 -18.56 29.20
N ASP A 531 -29.74 -18.20 28.54
CA ASP A 531 -30.44 -19.05 27.56
C ASP A 531 -29.83 -18.78 26.17
N VAL A 532 -29.51 -19.84 25.41
CA VAL A 532 -29.20 -19.72 23.98
C VAL A 532 -30.44 -20.16 23.21
N VAL A 533 -30.86 -19.31 22.27
CA VAL A 533 -32.11 -19.43 21.50
C VAL A 533 -31.77 -19.68 20.04
N LEU A 534 -32.54 -20.57 19.44
CA LEU A 534 -32.58 -20.77 18.00
C LEU A 534 -33.87 -20.14 17.48
N ASP A 535 -33.72 -19.05 16.76
CA ASP A 535 -34.77 -18.43 15.96
C ASP A 535 -34.80 -19.09 14.56
N GLY A 536 -35.96 -19.06 13.92
CA GLY A 536 -36.22 -19.79 12.67
C GLY A 536 -35.96 -18.94 11.42
N PHE A 537 -36.17 -19.56 10.27
CA PHE A 537 -36.26 -18.87 8.98
C PHE A 537 -37.24 -17.68 9.08
N ASP A 538 -36.84 -16.51 8.56
CA ASP A 538 -37.51 -15.20 8.65
C ASP A 538 -37.19 -14.27 9.83
N GLY A 539 -36.31 -14.66 10.78
CA GLY A 539 -35.75 -13.78 11.82
C GLY A 539 -36.77 -13.21 12.84
N SER A 540 -38.06 -13.44 12.63
CA SER A 540 -39.09 -12.77 13.40
C SER A 540 -39.21 -13.37 14.80
N GLU A 541 -39.34 -12.52 15.84
CA GLU A 541 -39.49 -12.89 17.27
C GLU A 541 -40.57 -13.98 17.58
N GLY A 542 -41.38 -14.34 16.59
CA GLY A 542 -42.45 -15.33 16.65
C GLY A 542 -42.06 -16.79 16.39
N ASP A 543 -40.96 -17.10 15.68
CA ASP A 543 -40.64 -18.48 15.22
C ASP A 543 -39.52 -19.21 15.97
N ARG A 544 -39.21 -18.74 17.19
CA ARG A 544 -38.40 -19.44 18.21
C ARG A 544 -38.71 -20.93 18.29
N THR A 545 -37.80 -21.74 17.75
CA THR A 545 -37.99 -23.20 17.65
C THR A 545 -37.35 -23.96 18.81
N GLN A 546 -36.20 -23.48 19.33
CA GLN A 546 -35.58 -24.06 20.52
C GLN A 546 -34.91 -23.01 21.43
N SER A 547 -34.75 -23.36 22.72
CA SER A 547 -33.98 -22.58 23.69
C SER A 547 -33.40 -23.52 24.76
N GLU A 548 -32.09 -23.46 25.04
CA GLU A 548 -31.44 -24.24 26.09
C GLU A 548 -30.67 -23.33 27.06
N THR A 549 -30.82 -23.58 28.37
CA THR A 549 -30.11 -22.81 29.42
C THR A 549 -28.73 -23.39 29.67
N ILE A 550 -27.67 -22.65 29.35
CA ILE A 550 -26.29 -23.10 29.51
C ILE A 550 -25.66 -22.55 30.81
N SER A 551 -24.52 -23.11 31.17
CA SER A 551 -23.61 -22.54 32.16
C SER A 551 -22.20 -22.81 31.68
N ALA A 552 -21.61 -21.82 31.01
CA ALA A 552 -20.24 -21.86 30.52
C ALA A 552 -19.30 -21.25 31.58
N THR A 553 -18.02 -21.64 31.54
CA THR A 553 -17.05 -21.35 32.62
C THR A 553 -15.66 -21.08 32.02
N GLY A 554 -15.49 -19.95 31.32
CA GLY A 554 -14.24 -19.54 30.67
C GLY A 554 -13.58 -20.64 29.82
N SER A 555 -14.38 -21.39 29.07
CA SER A 555 -13.93 -22.50 28.23
C SER A 555 -15.01 -22.85 27.20
N PRO A 556 -14.63 -23.14 25.93
CA PRO A 556 -15.58 -23.44 24.88
C PRO A 556 -16.52 -24.57 25.26
N THR A 557 -17.80 -24.26 25.17
CA THR A 557 -18.93 -25.11 25.56
C THR A 557 -19.91 -25.18 24.41
N THR A 558 -19.96 -26.34 23.78
CA THR A 558 -20.82 -26.59 22.63
C THR A 558 -22.26 -26.89 23.05
N VAL A 559 -23.22 -26.33 22.31
CA VAL A 559 -24.67 -26.46 22.46
C VAL A 559 -25.23 -27.11 21.20
N GLN A 560 -26.17 -28.03 21.34
CA GLN A 560 -26.88 -28.62 20.20
C GLN A 560 -28.35 -28.21 20.28
N LEU A 561 -28.86 -27.60 19.21
CA LEU A 561 -30.21 -27.09 19.06
C LEU A 561 -30.88 -27.85 17.90
N GLU A 562 -32.16 -28.26 18.05
CA GLU A 562 -32.91 -28.96 17.00
C GLU A 562 -33.96 -28.03 16.36
N TYR A 563 -33.88 -27.80 15.04
CA TYR A 563 -34.95 -27.14 14.25
C TYR A 563 -35.91 -28.19 13.68
N GLU A 564 -37.16 -28.28 14.18
CA GLU A 564 -38.16 -29.26 13.68
C GLU A 564 -38.96 -28.72 12.48
N GLY A 565 -38.70 -29.24 11.28
CA GLY A 565 -39.56 -29.05 10.10
C GLY A 565 -39.08 -27.95 9.16
N VAL A 566 -37.92 -28.18 8.54
CA VAL A 566 -37.29 -27.29 7.55
C VAL A 566 -38.27 -26.89 6.45
N GLY A 567 -38.17 -25.64 5.99
CA GLY A 567 -38.97 -25.11 4.88
C GLY A 567 -38.68 -25.79 3.54
N GLU A 568 -39.37 -25.33 2.49
CA GLU A 568 -39.18 -25.80 1.12
C GLU A 568 -37.91 -25.19 0.46
N ARG A 569 -37.15 -24.34 1.15
CA ARG A 569 -36.08 -23.50 0.58
C ARG A 569 -34.85 -23.46 1.49
N THR A 570 -33.69 -23.27 0.86
CA THR A 570 -32.46 -22.85 1.55
C THR A 570 -32.64 -21.43 2.04
N ASP A 571 -32.27 -21.19 3.29
CA ASP A 571 -32.59 -19.99 4.07
C ASP A 571 -31.70 -20.02 5.35
N ARG A 572 -31.69 -18.95 6.16
CA ARG A 572 -30.80 -18.80 7.34
C ARG A 572 -31.47 -19.11 8.67
N VAL A 573 -30.67 -19.56 9.63
CA VAL A 573 -31.07 -19.74 11.03
C VAL A 573 -30.18 -18.92 11.95
N THR A 574 -30.80 -18.11 12.79
CA THR A 574 -30.11 -17.26 13.77
C THR A 574 -30.01 -18.00 15.10
N VAL A 575 -28.80 -18.18 15.61
CA VAL A 575 -28.57 -18.54 17.00
C VAL A 575 -28.18 -17.28 17.75
N ARG A 576 -28.81 -17.04 18.89
CA ARG A 576 -28.55 -15.87 19.73
C ARG A 576 -28.59 -16.18 21.22
N THR A 577 -27.92 -15.37 22.02
CA THR A 577 -27.95 -15.46 23.49
C THR A 577 -29.07 -14.58 24.06
N GLU A 578 -29.57 -14.84 25.28
CA GLU A 578 -30.51 -13.94 26.00
C GLU A 578 -29.85 -13.41 27.29
N SER A 579 -28.82 -12.59 27.13
CA SER A 579 -27.86 -12.23 28.17
C SER A 579 -28.37 -11.10 29.08
N PRO A 580 -28.58 -11.31 30.41
CA PRO A 580 -29.33 -10.34 31.24
C PRO A 580 -28.56 -9.08 31.68
N GLY A 581 -28.14 -8.21 30.77
CA GLY A 581 -27.49 -6.94 31.12
C GLY A 581 -26.80 -6.21 29.97
N ALA A 582 -26.24 -6.97 29.03
CA ALA A 582 -25.63 -6.48 27.79
C ALA A 582 -26.53 -6.77 26.58
N GLU A 583 -25.99 -6.56 25.38
CA GLU A 583 -26.64 -6.91 24.13
C GLU A 583 -26.67 -8.45 23.94
N ASP A 584 -27.67 -8.92 23.21
CA ASP A 584 -27.82 -10.33 22.87
C ASP A 584 -26.89 -10.60 21.67
N ASP A 585 -25.80 -11.34 21.89
CA ASP A 585 -24.92 -11.79 20.81
C ASP A 585 -25.66 -12.78 19.88
N GLU A 586 -25.55 -12.57 18.56
CA GLU A 586 -26.30 -13.27 17.51
C GLU A 586 -25.38 -13.64 16.32
N MET A 587 -25.56 -14.85 15.77
CA MET A 587 -24.86 -15.30 14.56
C MET A 587 -25.82 -16.11 13.68
N ASP A 588 -25.72 -15.91 12.36
CA ASP A 588 -26.50 -16.62 11.35
C ASP A 588 -25.70 -17.74 10.71
N GLU A 589 -26.39 -18.84 10.39
CA GLU A 589 -25.85 -19.93 9.58
C GLU A 589 -26.86 -20.36 8.50
N VAL A 590 -26.38 -20.82 7.35
CA VAL A 590 -27.25 -21.24 6.24
C VAL A 590 -27.68 -22.69 6.43
N VAL A 591 -28.95 -22.98 6.15
CA VAL A 591 -29.46 -24.37 6.09
C VAL A 591 -29.79 -24.73 4.65
N VAL A 592 -28.93 -25.54 4.02
CA VAL A 592 -29.02 -25.93 2.61
C VAL A 592 -30.02 -27.06 2.40
N VAL A 593 -31.07 -26.78 1.65
CA VAL A 593 -32.14 -27.73 1.31
C VAL A 593 -31.86 -28.39 -0.04
N GLU A 594 -31.62 -29.71 -0.07
CA GLU A 594 -31.54 -30.47 -1.31
C GLU A 594 -32.93 -30.60 -1.93
N ARG A 595 -33.16 -29.87 -3.02
CA ARG A 595 -34.30 -30.05 -3.94
C ARG A 595 -33.91 -29.76 -5.38
N ASP A 596 -34.87 -29.88 -6.28
CA ASP A 596 -34.74 -29.38 -7.66
C ASP A 596 -35.20 -27.92 -7.76
N GLY A 597 -35.01 -27.32 -8.93
CA GLY A 597 -35.44 -25.95 -9.24
C GLY A 597 -36.97 -25.75 -9.11
N PRO A 598 -37.42 -24.48 -9.00
CA PRO A 598 -38.83 -24.14 -8.89
C PRO A 598 -39.63 -24.52 -10.13
N VAL A 599 -40.91 -24.88 -9.92
CA VAL A 599 -41.90 -24.91 -11.00
C VAL A 599 -42.45 -23.50 -11.19
N CYS A 600 -41.95 -22.77 -12.19
CA CYS A 600 -42.21 -21.33 -12.32
C CYS A 600 -43.70 -20.95 -12.47
N SER A 601 -44.53 -21.84 -13.01
CA SER A 601 -46.00 -21.63 -13.04
C SER A 601 -46.69 -21.61 -11.67
N GLU A 602 -45.98 -21.99 -10.59
CA GLU A 602 -46.44 -21.89 -9.19
C GLU A 602 -45.80 -20.70 -8.44
N VAL A 603 -44.89 -19.94 -9.06
CA VAL A 603 -44.24 -18.76 -8.49
C VAL A 603 -45.05 -17.49 -8.80
N ASP A 604 -45.41 -16.74 -7.76
CA ASP A 604 -46.08 -15.43 -7.85
C ASP A 604 -45.08 -14.29 -7.54
N TYR A 605 -45.26 -13.14 -8.19
CA TYR A 605 -44.53 -11.89 -7.90
C TYR A 605 -45.49 -10.81 -7.39
N GLU A 606 -45.01 -9.91 -6.53
CA GLU A 606 -45.67 -8.60 -6.35
C GLU A 606 -45.21 -7.63 -7.44
N GLY A 607 -46.09 -6.72 -7.89
CA GLY A 607 -45.83 -5.81 -9.02
C GLY A 607 -46.59 -6.19 -10.31
N SER A 608 -46.18 -5.62 -11.44
CA SER A 608 -46.74 -5.95 -12.76
C SER A 608 -45.72 -6.03 -13.91
N GLY A 609 -44.42 -5.90 -13.61
CA GLY A 609 -43.34 -5.97 -14.59
C GLY A 609 -43.25 -4.74 -15.52
N GLU A 610 -44.05 -3.70 -15.33
CA GLU A 610 -43.95 -2.44 -16.07
C GLU A 610 -42.84 -1.54 -15.47
N GLU A 611 -42.16 -0.71 -16.28
CA GLU A 611 -41.10 0.28 -15.90
C GLU A 611 -41.37 1.12 -14.63
N GLY A 612 -42.64 1.26 -14.21
CA GLY A 612 -43.02 2.02 -13.01
C GLY A 612 -43.73 1.21 -11.93
N ASP A 613 -43.69 -0.11 -12.03
CA ASP A 613 -44.28 -1.13 -11.15
C ASP A 613 -43.61 -2.51 -11.45
N PRO A 614 -42.27 -2.61 -11.32
CA PRO A 614 -41.50 -3.83 -11.61
C PRO A 614 -41.94 -5.00 -10.72
N TYR A 615 -41.51 -6.22 -11.06
CA TYR A 615 -41.72 -7.38 -10.21
C TYR A 615 -40.69 -7.41 -9.07
N ASN A 616 -41.18 -7.55 -7.84
CA ASN A 616 -40.34 -7.73 -6.66
C ASN A 616 -39.83 -9.16 -6.58
N VAL A 617 -38.52 -9.31 -6.45
CA VAL A 617 -37.80 -10.57 -6.29
C VAL A 617 -37.22 -10.61 -4.87
N SER A 618 -37.71 -11.54 -4.05
CA SER A 618 -37.31 -11.71 -2.65
C SER A 618 -36.76 -13.11 -2.36
N THR A 619 -36.65 -13.97 -3.38
CA THR A 619 -36.28 -15.38 -3.21
C THR A 619 -35.59 -15.94 -4.46
N VAL A 620 -34.70 -16.92 -4.26
CA VAL A 620 -33.99 -17.62 -5.35
C VAL A 620 -34.93 -18.28 -6.37
N ASP A 621 -36.14 -18.70 -5.96
CA ASP A 621 -37.14 -19.23 -6.88
C ASP A 621 -37.69 -18.16 -7.83
N GLN A 622 -37.98 -16.97 -7.32
CA GLN A 622 -38.40 -15.83 -8.14
C GLN A 622 -37.29 -15.35 -9.07
N LEU A 623 -36.03 -15.40 -8.62
CA LEU A 623 -34.86 -15.08 -9.45
C LEU A 623 -34.74 -16.06 -10.63
N GLN A 624 -34.90 -17.36 -10.37
CA GLN A 624 -34.82 -18.39 -11.40
C GLN A 624 -35.94 -18.28 -12.45
N CYS A 625 -37.14 -17.88 -12.00
CA CYS A 625 -38.33 -17.80 -12.84
C CYS A 625 -38.47 -16.50 -13.64
N ILE A 626 -37.45 -15.64 -13.65
CA ILE A 626 -37.36 -14.50 -14.59
C ILE A 626 -37.41 -14.98 -16.06
N ASN A 627 -36.97 -16.22 -16.32
CA ASN A 627 -37.09 -16.86 -17.64
C ASN A 627 -38.54 -16.99 -18.17
N ASP A 628 -39.59 -16.88 -17.33
CA ASP A 628 -40.99 -16.91 -17.78
C ASP A 628 -41.46 -15.60 -18.46
N ASP A 629 -40.84 -14.44 -18.16
CA ASP A 629 -41.19 -13.13 -18.76
C ASP A 629 -39.96 -12.21 -18.90
N LEU A 630 -39.04 -12.59 -19.78
CA LEU A 630 -37.77 -11.91 -20.04
C LEU A 630 -37.89 -10.46 -20.58
N ASP A 631 -39.10 -10.02 -20.96
CA ASP A 631 -39.42 -8.65 -21.38
C ASP A 631 -39.89 -7.76 -20.20
N ALA A 632 -40.11 -8.33 -19.01
CA ALA A 632 -40.55 -7.63 -17.81
C ALA A 632 -39.39 -7.02 -17.01
N ASN A 633 -39.72 -6.05 -16.16
CA ASN A 633 -38.75 -5.35 -15.31
C ASN A 633 -38.81 -5.91 -13.88
N TYR A 634 -37.66 -6.05 -13.24
CA TYR A 634 -37.50 -6.72 -11.95
C TYR A 634 -36.68 -5.86 -11.00
N GLN A 635 -36.96 -5.96 -9.70
CA GLN A 635 -36.10 -5.43 -8.66
C GLN A 635 -35.93 -6.44 -7.52
N LEU A 636 -34.74 -6.53 -6.94
CA LEU A 636 -34.59 -7.18 -5.64
C LEU A 636 -35.28 -6.32 -4.57
N VAL A 637 -35.77 -6.98 -3.52
CA VAL A 637 -36.33 -6.33 -2.32
C VAL A 637 -35.84 -6.94 -1.00
N ASP A 638 -35.14 -8.07 -1.10
CA ASP A 638 -34.50 -8.80 -0.01
C ASP A 638 -33.25 -9.48 -0.60
N ASP A 639 -32.28 -9.82 0.24
CA ASP A 639 -31.10 -10.60 -0.15
C ASP A 639 -31.48 -12.04 -0.53
N ILE A 640 -30.61 -12.70 -1.31
CA ILE A 640 -30.86 -14.05 -1.82
C ILE A 640 -29.67 -14.98 -1.54
N ASP A 641 -29.85 -15.92 -0.61
CA ASP A 641 -28.96 -17.06 -0.44
C ASP A 641 -29.25 -18.13 -1.51
N ALA A 642 -28.38 -18.22 -2.51
CA ALA A 642 -28.51 -19.14 -3.64
C ALA A 642 -27.77 -20.47 -3.45
N HIS A 643 -27.17 -20.76 -2.28
CA HIS A 643 -26.44 -22.00 -1.97
C HIS A 643 -27.14 -23.28 -2.48
N GLY A 644 -28.45 -23.41 -2.25
CA GLY A 644 -29.23 -24.59 -2.64
C GLY A 644 -29.29 -24.85 -4.16
N THR A 645 -28.91 -23.87 -4.98
CA THR A 645 -28.84 -24.03 -6.45
C THR A 645 -27.88 -25.14 -6.87
N GLU A 646 -26.88 -25.51 -6.06
CA GLU A 646 -25.96 -26.63 -6.35
C GLU A 646 -26.67 -27.99 -6.55
N TYR A 647 -27.93 -28.12 -6.13
CA TYR A 647 -28.73 -29.34 -6.29
C TYR A 647 -29.73 -29.30 -7.45
N TRP A 648 -29.87 -28.16 -8.14
CA TRP A 648 -30.92 -27.89 -9.12
C TRP A 648 -30.56 -28.37 -10.54
N ASN A 649 -31.60 -28.51 -11.36
CA ASN A 649 -31.53 -28.73 -12.80
C ASN A 649 -30.67 -29.97 -13.17
N LYS A 650 -30.94 -31.09 -12.48
CA LYS A 650 -30.16 -32.33 -12.59
C LYS A 650 -30.28 -32.97 -13.98
N GLU A 651 -29.14 -33.26 -14.65
CA GLU A 651 -29.11 -33.87 -15.98
C GLU A 651 -29.95 -35.16 -16.03
N ILE A 652 -30.85 -35.30 -17.01
CA ILE A 652 -31.79 -36.42 -17.05
C ILE A 652 -31.25 -37.56 -17.95
N VAL A 653 -30.55 -38.51 -17.32
CA VAL A 653 -29.88 -39.61 -18.04
C VAL A 653 -30.89 -40.67 -18.52
N GLY A 654 -31.14 -40.59 -19.82
CA GLY A 654 -32.05 -41.46 -20.56
C GLY A 654 -31.71 -42.95 -20.58
N THR A 655 -32.68 -43.71 -21.08
CA THR A 655 -32.48 -45.11 -21.46
C THR A 655 -32.93 -45.32 -22.89
N GLU A 656 -32.35 -46.29 -23.63
CA GLU A 656 -32.86 -46.73 -24.96
C GLU A 656 -34.32 -47.29 -24.93
N ARG A 657 -35.10 -47.04 -23.87
CA ARG A 657 -36.55 -47.28 -23.77
C ARG A 657 -37.30 -46.04 -24.23
N ILE A 658 -37.67 -46.06 -25.51
CA ILE A 658 -38.68 -45.18 -26.09
C ILE A 658 -40.08 -45.71 -25.73
N ASP A 659 -40.86 -44.91 -25.03
CA ASP A 659 -42.29 -45.05 -24.81
C ASP A 659 -43.08 -44.16 -25.79
N SER A 660 -44.39 -44.40 -25.91
CA SER A 660 -45.26 -43.65 -26.83
C SER A 660 -46.73 -43.80 -26.45
N GLU A 661 -47.48 -42.71 -26.51
CA GLU A 661 -48.90 -42.68 -26.21
C GLU A 661 -49.70 -41.70 -27.06
N THR A 662 -51.00 -41.95 -27.20
CA THR A 662 -51.93 -41.04 -27.87
C THR A 662 -52.75 -40.29 -26.83
N VAL A 663 -52.56 -38.98 -26.74
CA VAL A 663 -53.34 -38.08 -25.87
C VAL A 663 -54.52 -37.48 -26.66
N THR A 664 -55.54 -36.97 -25.97
CA THR A 664 -56.79 -36.52 -26.60
C THR A 664 -57.33 -35.30 -25.88
N ALA A 665 -57.56 -34.21 -26.61
CA ALA A 665 -58.00 -32.93 -26.05
C ALA A 665 -59.36 -33.07 -25.32
N GLU A 666 -59.51 -32.43 -24.15
CA GLU A 666 -60.75 -32.49 -23.36
C GLU A 666 -61.96 -31.95 -24.14
N SER A 667 -61.77 -30.91 -24.94
CA SER A 667 -62.79 -30.46 -25.89
C SER A 667 -62.26 -29.64 -27.07
N GLY A 668 -62.29 -30.23 -28.27
CA GLY A 668 -61.92 -29.56 -29.52
C GLY A 668 -60.64 -30.15 -30.06
N ASP A 669 -59.68 -29.27 -30.29
CA ASP A 669 -58.30 -29.52 -30.67
C ASP A 669 -57.42 -28.91 -29.56
N PHE A 670 -56.25 -29.46 -29.28
CA PHE A 670 -55.26 -28.79 -28.42
C PHE A 670 -54.87 -27.44 -29.04
N GLY A 671 -54.46 -26.47 -28.21
CA GLY A 671 -53.90 -25.19 -28.65
C GLY A 671 -53.02 -24.55 -27.59
N TRP A 672 -52.60 -23.31 -27.83
CA TRP A 672 -51.65 -22.60 -26.97
C TRP A 672 -52.16 -22.52 -25.52
N GLY A 673 -51.39 -23.05 -24.58
CA GLY A 673 -51.71 -23.09 -23.16
C GLY A 673 -52.40 -24.37 -22.69
N ASP A 674 -52.53 -25.40 -23.54
CA ASP A 674 -53.00 -26.72 -23.13
C ASP A 674 -51.81 -27.61 -22.71
N GLU A 675 -51.81 -28.05 -21.45
CA GLU A 675 -50.82 -28.98 -20.88
C GLU A 675 -51.17 -30.46 -21.16
N ILE A 676 -50.13 -31.28 -21.25
CA ILE A 676 -50.18 -32.73 -21.44
C ILE A 676 -49.22 -33.39 -20.46
N THR A 677 -49.75 -34.01 -19.41
CA THR A 677 -48.98 -34.92 -18.53
C THR A 677 -48.82 -36.29 -19.20
N LEU A 678 -47.58 -36.72 -19.37
CA LEU A 678 -47.19 -38.02 -19.92
C LEU A 678 -47.41 -39.15 -18.90
N SER A 679 -47.59 -40.38 -19.39
CA SER A 679 -48.00 -41.51 -18.55
C SER A 679 -46.87 -42.21 -17.80
N GLU A 680 -45.61 -41.95 -18.17
CA GLU A 680 -44.40 -42.38 -17.45
C GLU A 680 -43.40 -41.22 -17.41
N SER A 681 -42.83 -40.93 -16.23
CA SER A 681 -41.83 -39.89 -15.98
C SER A 681 -40.77 -40.39 -14.97
N PRO A 682 -39.61 -39.73 -14.80
CA PRO A 682 -39.10 -38.58 -15.55
C PRO A 682 -38.84 -38.88 -17.03
N VAL A 683 -38.88 -37.86 -17.88
CA VAL A 683 -38.68 -37.92 -19.34
C VAL A 683 -37.44 -37.15 -19.77
N VAL A 684 -36.73 -37.66 -20.77
CA VAL A 684 -35.55 -36.99 -21.35
C VAL A 684 -36.02 -35.91 -22.32
N GLU A 685 -35.57 -34.67 -22.16
CA GLU A 685 -36.07 -33.54 -22.94
C GLU A 685 -35.90 -33.69 -24.46
N GLU A 686 -34.66 -33.87 -24.93
CA GLU A 686 -34.34 -34.05 -26.37
C GLU A 686 -35.04 -35.25 -27.04
N SER A 687 -35.70 -36.12 -26.25
CA SER A 687 -36.35 -37.33 -26.76
C SER A 687 -37.81 -37.15 -27.16
N ILE A 688 -38.44 -36.01 -26.83
CA ILE A 688 -39.87 -35.81 -27.00
C ILE A 688 -40.21 -35.46 -28.45
N GLU A 689 -41.04 -36.28 -29.09
CA GLU A 689 -41.64 -36.01 -30.41
C GLU A 689 -43.17 -35.98 -30.27
N VAL A 690 -43.82 -34.86 -30.61
CA VAL A 690 -45.29 -34.71 -30.64
C VAL A 690 -45.78 -34.74 -32.10
N ASP A 691 -46.35 -35.86 -32.56
CA ASP A 691 -46.90 -36.04 -33.92
C ASP A 691 -48.42 -35.82 -33.92
N ALA A 692 -48.92 -34.89 -34.74
CA ALA A 692 -50.37 -34.66 -34.88
C ALA A 692 -51.08 -35.74 -35.72
N GLY A 693 -50.38 -36.81 -36.09
CA GLY A 693 -50.84 -37.94 -36.86
C GLY A 693 -50.92 -37.69 -38.37
N PRO A 694 -51.17 -38.74 -39.17
CA PRO A 694 -51.04 -38.71 -40.63
C PRO A 694 -52.18 -37.97 -41.36
N GLY A 695 -52.27 -36.66 -41.16
CA GLY A 695 -53.05 -35.72 -41.94
C GLY A 695 -52.51 -35.51 -43.35
N LEU A 696 -53.31 -34.91 -44.24
CA LEU A 696 -52.82 -34.44 -45.56
C LEU A 696 -52.24 -33.02 -45.50
N PHE A 697 -52.44 -32.33 -44.36
CA PHE A 697 -52.07 -30.95 -44.12
C PHE A 697 -51.67 -30.64 -42.66
N ASN A 698 -51.85 -31.56 -41.69
CA ASN A 698 -51.41 -31.34 -40.30
C ASN A 698 -49.95 -30.88 -40.29
N SER A 699 -49.70 -29.74 -39.67
CA SER A 699 -48.46 -29.49 -38.95
C SER A 699 -48.53 -30.15 -37.58
N ASP A 700 -47.37 -30.57 -37.11
CA ASP A 700 -47.15 -30.94 -35.72
C ASP A 700 -47.10 -29.66 -34.86
N PRO A 701 -47.56 -29.68 -33.59
CA PRO A 701 -47.52 -28.52 -32.73
C PRO A 701 -46.09 -28.22 -32.26
N ASN A 702 -45.77 -26.94 -32.08
CA ASN A 702 -44.68 -26.55 -31.19
C ASN A 702 -45.12 -26.84 -29.75
N PHE A 703 -44.19 -27.34 -28.94
CA PHE A 703 -44.40 -27.64 -27.54
C PHE A 703 -43.14 -27.24 -26.74
N GLU A 704 -43.30 -27.17 -25.43
CA GLU A 704 -42.25 -26.90 -24.46
C GLU A 704 -42.33 -27.95 -23.35
N LEU A 705 -41.20 -28.31 -22.74
CA LEU A 705 -41.17 -29.19 -21.58
C LEU A 705 -41.25 -28.34 -20.32
N VAL A 706 -42.39 -28.39 -19.63
CA VAL A 706 -42.64 -27.62 -18.41
C VAL A 706 -42.05 -28.31 -17.18
N SER A 707 -42.10 -29.65 -17.15
CA SER A 707 -41.45 -30.44 -16.11
C SER A 707 -41.00 -31.78 -16.69
N ALA A 708 -39.69 -32.00 -16.70
CA ALA A 708 -39.10 -33.26 -17.09
C ALA A 708 -39.32 -34.35 -16.01
N GLU A 709 -39.36 -33.96 -14.74
CA GLU A 709 -39.65 -34.81 -13.58
C GLU A 709 -41.06 -35.44 -13.63
N ASP A 710 -42.08 -34.62 -13.87
CA ASP A 710 -43.49 -35.05 -13.97
C ASP A 710 -43.90 -35.45 -15.40
N GLY A 711 -43.05 -35.14 -16.38
CA GLY A 711 -43.34 -35.35 -17.81
C GLY A 711 -44.52 -34.48 -18.27
N ILE A 712 -44.51 -33.19 -17.96
CA ILE A 712 -45.52 -32.22 -18.38
C ILE A 712 -45.00 -31.43 -19.57
N ILE A 713 -45.68 -31.51 -20.71
CA ILE A 713 -45.42 -30.63 -21.86
C ILE A 713 -46.58 -29.66 -22.09
N GLU A 714 -46.28 -28.44 -22.50
CA GLU A 714 -47.28 -27.43 -22.88
C GLU A 714 -47.24 -27.18 -24.40
N ILE A 715 -48.41 -27.03 -25.02
CA ILE A 715 -48.50 -26.65 -26.43
C ILE A 715 -48.31 -25.13 -26.59
N ARG A 716 -47.37 -24.71 -27.45
CA ARG A 716 -46.96 -23.30 -27.67
C ARG A 716 -47.41 -22.70 -29.02
N ASP A 717 -48.31 -23.37 -29.76
CA ASP A 717 -48.98 -22.80 -30.95
C ASP A 717 -50.47 -23.20 -30.98
N SER A 718 -51.24 -22.65 -31.92
CA SER A 718 -52.65 -22.98 -32.15
C SER A 718 -52.87 -23.65 -33.53
N PRO A 719 -53.76 -24.65 -33.62
CA PRO A 719 -54.00 -25.36 -34.88
C PRO A 719 -54.55 -24.41 -35.95
N GLY A 720 -54.01 -24.52 -37.15
CA GLY A 720 -54.46 -23.74 -38.30
C GLY A 720 -55.84 -24.17 -38.81
N ASP A 721 -56.37 -23.40 -39.76
CA ASP A 721 -57.71 -23.59 -40.40
C ASP A 721 -57.98 -25.00 -40.99
N TRP A 722 -56.97 -25.88 -41.06
CA TRP A 722 -57.01 -27.19 -41.73
C TRP A 722 -56.43 -28.35 -40.90
N ASP A 723 -55.93 -28.04 -39.71
CA ASP A 723 -55.28 -28.99 -38.81
C ASP A 723 -56.33 -29.63 -37.89
N ASP A 724 -56.01 -30.81 -37.37
CA ASP A 724 -56.87 -31.61 -36.47
C ASP A 724 -55.94 -32.11 -35.37
N TRP A 725 -55.86 -31.35 -34.26
CA TRP A 725 -55.08 -31.66 -33.06
C TRP A 725 -56.00 -32.19 -31.96
N SER A 726 -57.07 -32.90 -32.32
CA SER A 726 -57.98 -33.51 -31.35
C SER A 726 -57.41 -34.77 -30.68
N GLU A 727 -56.42 -35.41 -31.33
CA GLU A 727 -55.57 -36.49 -30.82
C GLU A 727 -54.11 -36.16 -31.22
N LEU A 728 -53.15 -36.31 -30.31
CA LEU A 728 -51.70 -36.18 -30.58
C LEU A 728 -51.00 -37.48 -30.16
N ASP A 729 -50.07 -37.98 -30.96
CA ASP A 729 -49.20 -39.13 -30.65
C ASP A 729 -47.86 -38.59 -30.11
N VAL A 730 -47.61 -38.70 -28.80
CA VAL A 730 -46.35 -38.29 -28.17
C VAL A 730 -45.43 -39.50 -28.00
N THR A 731 -44.15 -39.35 -28.35
CA THR A 731 -43.09 -40.35 -28.21
C THR A 731 -41.97 -39.74 -27.36
N TYR A 732 -41.39 -40.49 -26.41
CA TYR A 732 -40.38 -39.98 -25.47
C TYR A 732 -39.54 -41.13 -24.89
N GLU A 733 -38.33 -40.85 -24.42
CA GLU A 733 -37.52 -41.75 -23.59
C GLU A 733 -37.73 -41.43 -22.11
N THR A 734 -37.94 -42.46 -21.29
CA THR A 734 -37.99 -42.30 -19.83
C THR A 734 -36.59 -42.46 -19.23
N ALA A 735 -36.21 -41.55 -18.34
CA ALA A 735 -34.97 -41.67 -17.59
C ALA A 735 -35.08 -42.70 -16.44
N THR A 736 -33.91 -43.15 -15.98
CA THR A 736 -33.82 -44.06 -14.82
C THR A 736 -32.66 -43.75 -13.87
N GLN A 737 -31.96 -42.65 -14.15
CA GLN A 737 -30.82 -42.13 -13.41
C GLN A 737 -30.79 -40.61 -13.69
N PHE A 738 -30.52 -39.82 -12.65
CA PHE A 738 -30.10 -38.43 -12.80
C PHE A 738 -28.56 -38.39 -12.88
N GLY A 739 -28.03 -37.44 -13.63
CA GLY A 739 -26.62 -37.12 -13.73
C GLY A 739 -26.21 -36.20 -12.58
N ASN A 740 -25.34 -35.24 -12.87
CA ASN A 740 -25.01 -34.18 -11.92
C ASN A 740 -26.08 -33.07 -11.99
N PRO A 741 -26.28 -32.29 -10.91
CA PRO A 741 -26.89 -30.96 -10.99
C PRO A 741 -26.15 -30.08 -12.01
N HIS A 742 -26.87 -29.18 -12.68
CA HIS A 742 -26.27 -28.13 -13.52
C HIS A 742 -26.20 -26.77 -12.79
N GLY A 743 -26.71 -26.68 -11.56
CA GLY A 743 -26.83 -25.42 -10.86
C GLY A 743 -28.04 -24.60 -11.33
N PHE A 744 -28.05 -23.31 -11.00
CA PHE A 744 -29.01 -22.34 -11.51
C PHE A 744 -29.03 -22.32 -13.06
N GLU A 745 -30.20 -22.08 -13.64
CA GLU A 745 -30.42 -21.98 -15.09
C GLU A 745 -30.28 -20.51 -15.54
N PRO A 746 -29.30 -20.15 -16.37
CA PRO A 746 -29.05 -18.76 -16.75
C PRO A 746 -30.29 -18.02 -17.25
N ILE A 747 -30.45 -16.76 -16.84
CA ILE A 747 -31.57 -15.91 -17.27
C ILE A 747 -31.31 -15.45 -18.71
N GLY A 748 -32.19 -15.85 -19.63
CA GLY A 748 -32.09 -15.56 -21.05
C GLY A 748 -30.94 -16.30 -21.74
N GLN A 749 -31.09 -17.61 -21.93
CA GLN A 749 -30.02 -18.55 -22.27
C GLN A 749 -29.34 -18.35 -23.65
N ASP A 750 -29.97 -17.67 -24.61
CA ASP A 750 -29.53 -17.63 -26.01
C ASP A 750 -28.91 -16.28 -26.44
N GLY A 751 -27.58 -16.21 -26.40
CA GLY A 751 -26.79 -15.08 -26.91
C GLY A 751 -26.45 -15.15 -28.42
N ASN A 752 -25.86 -14.06 -28.94
CA ASN A 752 -25.56 -13.90 -30.36
C ASN A 752 -24.17 -14.43 -30.73
N ASN A 753 -24.13 -15.61 -31.36
CA ASN A 753 -22.90 -16.26 -31.83
C ASN A 753 -22.33 -15.66 -33.15
N TYR A 754 -21.73 -14.47 -33.04
CA TYR A 754 -21.13 -13.75 -34.17
C TYR A 754 -19.65 -14.16 -34.40
N PRO A 755 -19.22 -14.57 -35.62
CA PRO A 755 -19.73 -14.13 -36.92
C PRO A 755 -20.29 -15.27 -37.81
N ASN A 756 -21.10 -16.18 -37.27
CA ASN A 756 -21.50 -17.41 -37.96
C ASN A 756 -22.67 -17.25 -38.97
N THR A 757 -22.46 -16.40 -39.98
CA THR A 757 -23.44 -15.94 -41.00
C THR A 757 -24.10 -17.00 -41.93
N PHE A 758 -24.07 -18.31 -41.64
CA PHE A 758 -24.51 -19.37 -42.57
C PHE A 758 -25.17 -20.63 -41.99
N VAL A 759 -25.81 -20.56 -40.82
CA VAL A 759 -26.91 -21.47 -40.45
C VAL A 759 -28.24 -20.71 -40.48
N ASP A 760 -29.37 -21.42 -40.59
CA ASP A 760 -30.67 -20.78 -40.85
C ASP A 760 -31.04 -19.82 -39.71
N SER A 761 -31.51 -18.64 -40.08
CA SER A 761 -31.92 -17.60 -39.15
C SER A 761 -33.24 -17.95 -38.45
N ASN A 762 -33.15 -18.64 -37.32
CA ASN A 762 -34.01 -18.33 -36.18
C ASN A 762 -33.22 -17.34 -35.32
N TRP A 763 -33.76 -16.13 -35.16
CA TRP A 763 -33.30 -15.14 -34.18
C TRP A 763 -34.31 -15.21 -33.02
N ASP A 764 -34.57 -16.45 -32.61
CA ASP A 764 -35.61 -16.84 -31.67
C ASP A 764 -34.84 -17.44 -30.47
N GLY A 765 -33.95 -16.60 -29.93
CA GLY A 765 -33.20 -16.84 -28.72
C GLY A 765 -33.66 -15.80 -27.73
N ASP A 766 -34.20 -16.24 -26.60
CA ASP A 766 -34.87 -15.37 -25.65
C ASP A 766 -33.81 -14.77 -24.71
N ALA A 767 -33.13 -13.70 -25.14
CA ALA A 767 -32.20 -12.94 -24.31
C ALA A 767 -32.96 -11.98 -23.38
N PHE A 768 -32.45 -11.73 -22.17
CA PHE A 768 -33.09 -10.84 -21.19
C PHE A 768 -33.20 -9.40 -21.71
N SER A 769 -34.39 -8.81 -21.65
CA SER A 769 -34.81 -7.68 -22.48
C SER A 769 -35.43 -6.52 -21.68
N GLY A 770 -35.96 -6.79 -20.49
CA GLY A 770 -36.36 -5.77 -19.52
C GLY A 770 -35.18 -5.27 -18.67
N ASP A 771 -35.49 -4.48 -17.63
CA ASP A 771 -34.51 -3.93 -16.69
C ASP A 771 -34.47 -4.76 -15.38
N PHE A 772 -33.30 -4.87 -14.75
CA PHE A 772 -33.08 -5.54 -13.47
C PHE A 772 -32.30 -4.63 -12.50
N ASP A 773 -32.90 -4.29 -11.37
CA ASP A 773 -32.30 -3.46 -10.32
C ASP A 773 -32.04 -4.32 -9.07
N GLY A 774 -30.78 -4.49 -8.69
CA GLY A 774 -30.40 -5.18 -7.46
C GLY A 774 -30.70 -4.37 -6.19
N ASN A 775 -31.01 -3.06 -6.32
CA ASN A 775 -31.49 -2.20 -5.23
C ASN A 775 -30.61 -2.22 -3.96
N GLY A 776 -29.31 -2.55 -4.09
CA GLY A 776 -28.34 -2.67 -2.98
C GLY A 776 -28.24 -4.05 -2.33
N HIS A 777 -29.14 -4.97 -2.66
CA HIS A 777 -29.19 -6.33 -2.12
C HIS A 777 -28.14 -7.27 -2.73
N GLU A 778 -27.78 -8.32 -1.97
CA GLU A 778 -26.82 -9.33 -2.40
C GLU A 778 -27.47 -10.63 -2.87
N ILE A 779 -26.87 -11.24 -3.89
CA ILE A 779 -27.11 -12.64 -4.29
C ILE A 779 -25.86 -13.43 -3.94
N ARG A 780 -25.95 -14.25 -2.89
CA ARG A 780 -24.82 -14.97 -2.29
C ARG A 780 -24.79 -16.43 -2.74
N ASN A 781 -23.60 -16.98 -2.98
CA ASN A 781 -23.37 -18.41 -3.21
C ASN A 781 -24.18 -18.99 -4.40
N LEU A 782 -24.27 -18.23 -5.50
CA LEU A 782 -24.88 -18.68 -6.75
C LEU A 782 -24.01 -19.75 -7.41
N TYR A 783 -24.57 -20.95 -7.63
CA TYR A 783 -23.86 -22.09 -8.21
C TYR A 783 -24.38 -22.43 -9.61
N ILE A 784 -23.47 -22.52 -10.60
CA ILE A 784 -23.74 -22.90 -11.99
C ILE A 784 -22.60 -23.81 -12.49
N ASP A 785 -22.90 -25.08 -12.84
CA ASP A 785 -21.94 -26.06 -13.38
C ASP A 785 -22.43 -26.60 -14.73
N ARG A 786 -22.13 -25.87 -15.81
CA ARG A 786 -22.65 -26.09 -17.18
C ARG A 786 -21.54 -26.16 -18.24
N PRO A 787 -20.52 -27.01 -18.08
CA PRO A 787 -19.29 -27.02 -18.91
C PRO A 787 -19.52 -27.33 -20.40
N ASP A 788 -20.65 -27.93 -20.77
CA ASP A 788 -21.02 -28.22 -22.16
C ASP A 788 -21.92 -27.12 -22.80
N GLU A 789 -22.35 -26.11 -22.02
CA GLU A 789 -23.31 -25.06 -22.43
C GLU A 789 -22.64 -23.69 -22.58
N ARG A 790 -23.24 -22.81 -23.38
CA ARG A 790 -22.70 -21.47 -23.69
C ARG A 790 -23.60 -20.41 -23.08
N PHE A 791 -23.08 -19.19 -22.92
CA PHE A 791 -23.83 -18.07 -22.34
C PHE A 791 -24.22 -18.42 -20.90
N VAL A 792 -23.21 -18.48 -20.03
CA VAL A 792 -23.34 -18.96 -18.65
C VAL A 792 -22.98 -17.85 -17.68
N GLY A 793 -23.86 -17.62 -16.70
CA GLY A 793 -23.84 -16.54 -15.72
C GLY A 793 -25.22 -16.41 -15.08
N LEU A 794 -25.43 -15.47 -14.16
CA LEU A 794 -26.78 -15.14 -13.67
C LEU A 794 -27.71 -14.83 -14.86
N PHE A 795 -27.23 -14.01 -15.79
CA PHE A 795 -27.79 -13.85 -17.12
C PHE A 795 -26.96 -14.65 -18.14
N GLY A 796 -27.61 -15.43 -18.99
CA GLY A 796 -26.92 -16.08 -20.10
C GLY A 796 -26.51 -15.04 -21.13
N ALA A 797 -27.51 -14.33 -21.66
CA ALA A 797 -27.33 -13.19 -22.54
C ALA A 797 -28.40 -12.11 -22.31
N THR A 798 -27.97 -10.85 -22.37
CA THR A 798 -28.88 -9.70 -22.39
C THR A 798 -29.07 -9.13 -23.80
N ASN A 799 -30.16 -8.39 -23.99
CA ASN A 799 -30.68 -8.04 -25.31
C ASN A 799 -29.71 -7.19 -26.13
N TYR A 800 -29.47 -7.63 -27.37
CA TYR A 800 -28.49 -7.09 -28.28
C TYR A 800 -29.12 -6.18 -29.36
N PRO A 801 -28.50 -5.05 -29.73
CA PRO A 801 -29.08 -4.05 -30.63
C PRO A 801 -29.46 -4.48 -32.05
N ALA A 802 -30.60 -3.96 -32.51
CA ALA A 802 -30.96 -3.92 -33.92
C ALA A 802 -30.05 -2.96 -34.73
N GLU A 803 -29.91 -3.20 -36.04
CA GLU A 803 -29.10 -2.36 -36.95
C GLU A 803 -29.37 -0.84 -36.78
N ASP A 804 -28.31 -0.05 -36.56
CA ASP A 804 -28.29 1.41 -36.29
C ASP A 804 -28.66 1.89 -34.86
N ALA A 805 -28.71 1.04 -33.82
CA ALA A 805 -28.90 1.48 -32.43
C ALA A 805 -27.64 2.12 -31.79
N SER A 806 -27.82 2.89 -30.71
CA SER A 806 -26.72 3.41 -29.89
C SER A 806 -26.15 2.33 -28.96
N VAL A 807 -24.92 2.53 -28.49
CA VAL A 807 -24.37 1.78 -27.35
C VAL A 807 -25.27 1.98 -26.13
N GLY A 808 -25.36 0.98 -25.26
CA GLY A 808 -26.28 0.99 -24.11
C GLY A 808 -27.74 0.68 -24.46
N TRP A 809 -28.05 0.34 -25.72
CA TRP A 809 -29.41 -0.07 -26.10
C TRP A 809 -29.64 -1.55 -25.82
N GLY A 810 -30.59 -1.85 -24.95
CA GLY A 810 -30.94 -3.18 -24.46
C GLY A 810 -31.61 -3.04 -23.10
N SER A 811 -31.42 -4.05 -22.24
CA SER A 811 -31.70 -4.00 -20.80
C SER A 811 -30.81 -3.00 -20.06
N THR A 812 -31.26 -2.54 -18.91
CA THR A 812 -30.41 -2.00 -17.83
C THR A 812 -30.28 -3.07 -16.75
N ILE A 813 -29.05 -3.39 -16.37
CA ILE A 813 -28.78 -4.16 -15.15
C ILE A 813 -28.03 -3.21 -14.22
N GLU A 814 -28.61 -2.89 -13.06
CA GLU A 814 -28.03 -1.95 -12.11
C GLU A 814 -28.02 -2.46 -10.67
N ASN A 815 -27.05 -1.98 -9.86
CA ASN A 815 -26.97 -2.17 -8.40
C ASN A 815 -26.90 -3.65 -7.94
N VAL A 816 -26.24 -4.52 -8.71
CA VAL A 816 -26.19 -5.98 -8.47
C VAL A 816 -24.91 -6.38 -7.76
N ARG A 817 -25.04 -6.96 -6.55
CA ARG A 817 -23.93 -7.54 -5.78
C ARG A 817 -24.00 -9.07 -5.83
N LEU A 818 -22.98 -9.71 -6.39
CA LEU A 818 -22.84 -11.16 -6.40
C LEU A 818 -21.66 -11.57 -5.52
N THR A 819 -21.89 -12.40 -4.50
CA THR A 819 -20.87 -12.80 -3.52
C THR A 819 -20.72 -14.33 -3.52
N ASP A 820 -19.51 -14.85 -3.35
CA ASP A 820 -19.18 -16.29 -3.34
C ASP A 820 -19.71 -17.11 -4.54
N VAL A 821 -19.74 -16.55 -5.75
CA VAL A 821 -20.31 -17.29 -6.90
C VAL A 821 -19.40 -18.43 -7.38
N TYR A 822 -20.01 -19.49 -7.90
CA TYR A 822 -19.32 -20.52 -8.68
C TYR A 822 -19.98 -20.65 -10.05
N VAL A 823 -19.27 -20.30 -11.12
CA VAL A 823 -19.80 -20.33 -12.49
C VAL A 823 -18.83 -21.05 -13.43
N HIS A 824 -19.18 -22.26 -13.87
CA HIS A 824 -18.44 -23.04 -14.87
C HIS A 824 -19.27 -23.19 -16.16
N GLY A 825 -18.72 -22.80 -17.32
CA GLY A 825 -19.38 -22.92 -18.62
C GLY A 825 -18.47 -23.39 -19.77
N GLN A 826 -19.02 -23.54 -20.98
CA GLN A 826 -18.23 -23.83 -22.18
C GLN A 826 -17.56 -22.58 -22.75
N GLN A 827 -18.36 -21.54 -23.03
CA GLN A 827 -17.94 -20.36 -23.79
C GLN A 827 -18.94 -19.22 -23.57
N HIS A 828 -18.48 -17.97 -23.53
CA HIS A 828 -19.28 -16.80 -23.10
C HIS A 828 -19.72 -17.00 -21.64
N VAL A 829 -18.78 -16.85 -20.72
CA VAL A 829 -18.97 -17.10 -19.30
C VAL A 829 -18.61 -15.86 -18.48
N GLY A 830 -19.45 -15.48 -17.53
CA GLY A 830 -19.17 -14.46 -16.54
C GLY A 830 -20.19 -14.51 -15.40
N ALA A 831 -19.82 -14.09 -14.20
CA ALA A 831 -20.67 -14.18 -13.01
C ALA A 831 -22.04 -13.53 -13.23
N LEU A 832 -22.03 -12.28 -13.73
CA LEU A 832 -23.24 -11.54 -14.02
C LEU A 832 -23.81 -11.93 -15.39
N ALA A 833 -22.99 -11.93 -16.44
CA ALA A 833 -23.47 -12.17 -17.80
C ALA A 833 -22.50 -12.98 -18.68
N GLY A 834 -22.98 -14.05 -19.29
CA GLY A 834 -22.24 -14.75 -20.35
C GLY A 834 -21.98 -13.86 -21.56
N GLN A 835 -23.00 -13.13 -22.03
CA GLN A 835 -22.90 -12.05 -23.02
C GLN A 835 -23.74 -10.83 -22.60
N ALA A 836 -23.12 -9.66 -22.48
CA ALA A 836 -23.82 -8.42 -22.17
C ALA A 836 -24.10 -7.59 -23.43
N GLY A 837 -25.38 -7.33 -23.72
CA GLY A 837 -25.87 -6.14 -24.40
C GLY A 837 -26.40 -5.10 -23.39
N GLY A 838 -27.03 -4.03 -23.87
CA GLY A 838 -27.63 -3.03 -22.96
C GLY A 838 -26.62 -2.24 -22.13
N THR A 839 -27.00 -1.87 -20.91
CA THR A 839 -26.18 -1.15 -19.92
C THR A 839 -26.01 -2.01 -18.66
N VAL A 840 -24.80 -2.03 -18.11
CA VAL A 840 -24.48 -2.62 -16.79
C VAL A 840 -23.85 -1.53 -15.93
N GLU A 841 -24.42 -1.26 -14.75
CA GLU A 841 -24.05 -0.16 -13.84
C GLU A 841 -24.04 -0.61 -12.38
N ASN A 842 -23.11 -0.12 -11.55
CA ASN A 842 -23.00 -0.48 -10.13
C ASN A 842 -23.08 -1.99 -9.88
N ALA A 843 -22.19 -2.78 -10.51
CA ALA A 843 -22.23 -4.23 -10.39
C ALA A 843 -20.89 -4.79 -9.91
N ARG A 844 -20.96 -5.64 -8.89
CA ARG A 844 -19.85 -6.34 -8.25
C ARG A 844 -20.04 -7.85 -8.39
N SER A 845 -18.97 -8.57 -8.67
CA SER A 845 -18.96 -10.03 -8.55
C SER A 845 -17.69 -10.55 -7.89
N GLU A 846 -17.88 -11.38 -6.87
CA GLU A 846 -16.83 -12.08 -6.14
C GLU A 846 -17.03 -13.60 -6.26
N GLY A 847 -15.97 -14.34 -6.57
CA GLY A 847 -16.00 -15.81 -6.58
C GLY A 847 -15.11 -16.46 -7.64
N TYR A 848 -15.57 -17.59 -8.18
CA TYR A 848 -14.84 -18.43 -9.13
C TYR A 848 -15.59 -18.56 -10.47
N VAL A 849 -14.93 -18.18 -11.57
CA VAL A 849 -15.47 -18.28 -12.93
C VAL A 849 -14.54 -19.09 -13.83
N GLU A 850 -15.03 -20.19 -14.41
CA GLU A 850 -14.26 -21.07 -15.31
C GLU A 850 -14.95 -21.30 -16.66
N ALA A 851 -14.16 -21.36 -17.73
CA ALA A 851 -14.65 -21.70 -19.07
C ALA A 851 -13.75 -22.70 -19.81
N GLU A 852 -14.35 -23.73 -20.43
CA GLU A 852 -13.63 -24.72 -21.25
C GLU A 852 -12.99 -24.12 -22.52
N GLU A 853 -13.58 -23.05 -23.06
CA GLU A 853 -13.09 -22.23 -24.18
C GLU A 853 -12.98 -20.74 -23.78
N GLN A 854 -12.32 -19.92 -24.61
CA GLN A 854 -12.18 -18.47 -24.37
C GLN A 854 -13.48 -17.69 -24.64
N LEU A 855 -13.49 -16.40 -24.25
CA LEU A 855 -14.64 -15.55 -23.94
C LEU A 855 -15.16 -15.81 -22.52
N VAL A 856 -14.30 -15.53 -21.55
CA VAL A 856 -14.62 -15.56 -20.12
C VAL A 856 -14.12 -14.28 -19.45
N GLY A 857 -14.99 -13.68 -18.63
CA GLY A 857 -14.68 -12.56 -17.74
C GLY A 857 -15.20 -12.87 -16.34
N GLY A 858 -14.66 -12.26 -15.30
CA GLY A 858 -15.21 -12.40 -13.94
C GLY A 858 -16.65 -11.88 -13.89
N LEU A 859 -16.93 -10.69 -14.43
CA LEU A 859 -18.29 -10.15 -14.52
C LEU A 859 -18.98 -10.56 -15.84
N ILE A 860 -18.30 -10.34 -16.97
CA ILE A 860 -18.92 -10.41 -18.32
C ILE A 860 -18.04 -11.19 -19.32
N GLY A 861 -18.56 -12.27 -19.91
CA GLY A 861 -17.84 -13.08 -20.89
C GLY A 861 -17.54 -12.36 -22.22
N ASP A 862 -18.55 -11.73 -22.82
CA ASP A 862 -18.46 -10.96 -24.06
C ASP A 862 -19.39 -9.74 -24.01
N GLY A 863 -18.84 -8.53 -23.95
CA GLY A 863 -19.61 -7.29 -24.01
C GLY A 863 -19.86 -6.91 -25.47
N ALA A 864 -21.10 -7.03 -25.95
CA ALA A 864 -21.48 -6.90 -27.36
C ALA A 864 -22.30 -5.62 -27.63
N HIS A 865 -21.63 -4.51 -27.97
CA HIS A 865 -22.22 -3.16 -28.14
C HIS A 865 -22.89 -2.62 -26.85
N ALA A 866 -22.37 -3.04 -25.70
CA ALA A 866 -22.88 -2.68 -24.37
C ALA A 866 -22.24 -1.40 -23.81
N ASN A 867 -22.94 -0.76 -22.88
CA ASN A 867 -22.41 0.28 -22.02
C ASN A 867 -21.91 -0.35 -20.71
N ILE A 868 -20.59 -0.46 -20.56
CA ILE A 868 -19.88 -1.08 -19.43
C ILE A 868 -18.89 -0.02 -18.86
N ASP A 869 -19.33 1.25 -18.85
CA ASP A 869 -18.60 2.44 -18.37
C ASP A 869 -19.32 3.03 -17.14
N ASN A 870 -19.47 2.22 -16.09
CA ASN A 870 -20.45 2.52 -15.03
C ASN A 870 -20.14 1.88 -13.65
N ARG A 871 -18.93 2.04 -13.12
CA ARG A 871 -18.53 1.65 -11.73
C ARG A 871 -18.68 0.16 -11.44
N LEU A 872 -17.79 -0.65 -12.02
CA LEU A 872 -17.87 -2.11 -11.99
C LEU A 872 -16.69 -2.76 -11.26
N VAL A 873 -16.96 -3.88 -10.59
CA VAL A 873 -16.01 -4.53 -9.67
C VAL A 873 -15.96 -6.04 -9.89
N THR A 874 -14.77 -6.62 -9.88
CA THR A 874 -14.60 -8.07 -9.85
C THR A 874 -13.48 -8.50 -8.94
N GLU A 875 -13.73 -9.54 -8.13
CA GLU A 875 -12.76 -10.10 -7.19
C GLU A 875 -12.80 -11.64 -7.24
N GLY A 876 -11.70 -12.31 -6.89
CA GLY A 876 -11.61 -13.78 -6.88
C GLY A 876 -10.79 -14.37 -8.04
N THR A 877 -11.30 -15.38 -8.75
CA THR A 877 -10.51 -16.18 -9.71
C THR A 877 -11.23 -16.40 -11.04
N VAL A 878 -10.51 -16.20 -12.15
CA VAL A 878 -11.00 -16.43 -13.51
C VAL A 878 -10.08 -17.40 -14.27
N VAL A 879 -10.66 -18.50 -14.78
CA VAL A 879 -9.93 -19.55 -15.51
C VAL A 879 -10.49 -19.71 -16.92
N GLY A 880 -9.68 -19.40 -17.94
CA GLY A 880 -10.08 -19.52 -19.34
C GLY A 880 -9.30 -20.58 -20.13
N GLY A 881 -10.05 -21.46 -20.80
CA GLY A 881 -9.51 -22.54 -21.60
C GLY A 881 -8.93 -22.14 -22.97
N GLU A 882 -9.05 -23.06 -23.91
CA GLU A 882 -8.38 -23.01 -25.21
C GLU A 882 -9.29 -22.51 -26.34
N ILE A 883 -8.72 -21.83 -27.35
CA ILE A 883 -9.49 -21.44 -28.54
C ILE A 883 -9.72 -22.67 -29.43
N ALA A 884 -10.84 -23.38 -29.22
CA ALA A 884 -11.20 -24.57 -30.00
C ALA A 884 -11.48 -24.27 -31.49
N ALA A 885 -11.93 -23.05 -31.79
CA ALA A 885 -12.13 -22.58 -33.15
C ALA A 885 -10.84 -22.61 -34.00
N SER A 886 -10.96 -22.70 -35.34
CA SER A 886 -9.77 -22.75 -36.21
C SER A 886 -9.93 -22.02 -37.55
N GLY A 887 -8.83 -21.40 -38.01
CA GLY A 887 -8.83 -20.56 -39.22
C GLY A 887 -9.72 -19.34 -39.04
N ASN A 888 -10.48 -18.96 -40.08
CA ASN A 888 -11.39 -17.80 -40.02
C ASN A 888 -12.49 -17.90 -38.95
N ALA A 889 -12.75 -19.10 -38.40
CA ALA A 889 -13.73 -19.26 -37.33
C ALA A 889 -13.21 -18.78 -35.97
N ARG A 890 -11.91 -18.49 -35.81
CA ARG A 890 -11.35 -17.93 -34.57
C ARG A 890 -11.72 -16.47 -34.31
N LEU A 891 -12.21 -15.75 -35.31
CA LEU A 891 -12.62 -14.34 -35.15
C LEU A 891 -13.71 -14.25 -34.08
N ASN A 892 -13.52 -13.38 -33.09
CA ASN A 892 -14.43 -13.22 -31.95
C ASN A 892 -14.56 -14.47 -31.08
N HIS A 893 -13.51 -15.29 -30.95
CA HIS A 893 -13.46 -16.43 -30.02
C HIS A 893 -12.18 -16.33 -29.18
N GLU A 894 -11.76 -15.11 -28.85
CA GLU A 894 -10.49 -14.83 -28.18
C GLU A 894 -10.68 -13.76 -27.08
N GLY A 895 -10.09 -14.00 -25.90
CA GLY A 895 -10.14 -13.13 -24.71
C GLY A 895 -10.47 -13.86 -23.40
N ILE A 896 -9.66 -13.61 -22.36
CA ILE A 896 -9.83 -14.04 -20.96
C ILE A 896 -9.53 -12.82 -20.07
N GLY A 897 -10.53 -12.29 -19.36
CA GLY A 897 -10.43 -11.04 -18.60
C GLY A 897 -10.80 -11.21 -17.13
N GLY A 898 -10.33 -10.33 -16.24
CA GLY A 898 -10.87 -10.27 -14.87
C GLY A 898 -12.24 -9.59 -14.83
N LEU A 899 -12.42 -8.46 -15.52
CA LEU A 899 -13.73 -7.81 -15.66
C LEU A 899 -14.50 -8.34 -16.87
N VAL A 900 -13.92 -8.16 -18.07
CA VAL A 900 -14.57 -8.45 -19.36
C VAL A 900 -13.67 -9.36 -20.20
N GLY A 901 -14.16 -10.55 -20.56
CA GLY A 901 -13.43 -11.46 -21.44
C GLY A 901 -13.11 -10.83 -22.80
N ARG A 902 -14.10 -10.15 -23.40
CA ARG A 902 -13.95 -9.44 -24.66
C ARG A 902 -14.86 -8.22 -24.81
N ALA A 903 -14.30 -7.11 -25.29
CA ALA A 903 -15.08 -5.98 -25.78
C ALA A 903 -15.35 -6.12 -27.30
N THR A 904 -16.61 -6.32 -27.68
CA THR A 904 -17.04 -6.60 -29.06
C THR A 904 -17.89 -5.45 -29.63
N TRP A 905 -17.46 -4.89 -30.78
CA TRP A 905 -18.09 -3.74 -31.48
C TRP A 905 -17.84 -2.40 -30.78
N GLU A 906 -18.86 -1.56 -30.57
CA GLU A 906 -18.73 -0.22 -29.97
C GLU A 906 -18.89 -0.26 -28.44
N THR A 907 -18.61 -1.41 -27.80
CA THR A 907 -18.63 -1.57 -26.34
C THR A 907 -17.65 -0.60 -25.69
N GLN A 908 -18.14 0.17 -24.73
CA GLN A 908 -17.35 1.06 -23.88
C GLN A 908 -17.05 0.31 -22.57
N VAL A 909 -15.78 0.32 -22.12
CA VAL A 909 -15.31 -0.30 -20.88
C VAL A 909 -14.39 0.70 -20.18
N SER A 910 -14.88 1.28 -19.10
CA SER A 910 -14.22 2.32 -18.29
C SER A 910 -14.86 2.34 -16.89
N THR A 911 -14.33 3.12 -15.96
CA THR A 911 -14.90 3.26 -14.60
C THR A 911 -15.06 1.91 -13.88
N ALA A 912 -13.96 1.22 -13.56
CA ALA A 912 -13.97 -0.11 -12.97
C ALA A 912 -12.68 -0.50 -12.24
N TYR A 913 -12.71 -1.50 -11.34
CA TYR A 913 -11.48 -2.12 -10.83
C TYR A 913 -11.56 -3.64 -10.70
N THR A 914 -10.40 -4.31 -10.67
CA THR A 914 -10.31 -5.77 -10.57
C THR A 914 -9.25 -6.26 -9.57
N GLN A 915 -9.66 -7.20 -8.71
CA GLN A 915 -8.81 -7.92 -7.76
C GLN A 915 -8.88 -9.44 -8.04
N THR A 916 -8.62 -9.82 -9.29
CA THR A 916 -8.84 -11.19 -9.79
C THR A 916 -7.55 -11.89 -10.19
N ASP A 917 -7.37 -13.14 -9.78
CA ASP A 917 -6.37 -14.04 -10.35
C ASP A 917 -6.88 -14.62 -11.68
N VAL A 918 -6.37 -14.10 -12.79
CA VAL A 918 -6.80 -14.48 -14.15
C VAL A 918 -5.77 -15.41 -14.80
N SER A 919 -6.20 -16.58 -15.26
CA SER A 919 -5.29 -17.56 -15.87
C SER A 919 -5.84 -18.22 -17.13
N GLY A 920 -4.95 -18.58 -18.07
CA GLY A 920 -5.37 -19.33 -19.25
C GLY A 920 -4.31 -19.58 -20.32
N ALA A 921 -4.78 -19.93 -21.51
CA ALA A 921 -3.92 -20.27 -22.65
C ALA A 921 -3.30 -19.04 -23.33
N ASN A 922 -4.12 -18.12 -23.83
CA ASN A 922 -3.70 -16.97 -24.63
C ASN A 922 -4.60 -15.76 -24.30
N TYR A 923 -4.14 -14.54 -24.55
CA TYR A 923 -4.98 -13.32 -24.49
C TYR A 923 -5.65 -13.11 -23.12
N VAL A 924 -4.82 -13.18 -22.08
CA VAL A 924 -5.18 -13.05 -20.67
C VAL A 924 -4.84 -11.63 -20.20
N GLY A 925 -5.75 -10.96 -19.51
CA GLY A 925 -5.45 -9.72 -18.80
C GLY A 925 -6.38 -9.45 -17.61
N SER A 926 -5.90 -8.73 -16.60
CA SER A 926 -6.62 -8.59 -15.33
C SER A 926 -7.87 -7.71 -15.43
N ILE A 927 -7.96 -6.77 -16.38
CA ILE A 927 -9.21 -6.05 -16.66
C ILE A 927 -9.90 -6.63 -17.91
N VAL A 928 -9.29 -6.50 -19.09
CA VAL A 928 -9.91 -6.90 -20.37
C VAL A 928 -9.09 -7.94 -21.12
N GLY A 929 -9.68 -9.10 -21.41
CA GLY A 929 -8.98 -10.16 -22.15
C GLY A 929 -8.64 -9.78 -23.58
N THR A 930 -9.57 -9.12 -24.30
CA THR A 930 -9.34 -8.67 -25.68
C THR A 930 -10.18 -7.44 -26.04
N SER A 931 -9.53 -6.40 -26.59
CA SER A 931 -10.19 -5.17 -27.06
C SER A 931 -10.93 -5.34 -28.39
N SER A 932 -11.69 -4.33 -28.81
CA SER A 932 -12.50 -4.40 -30.02
C SER A 932 -11.71 -4.20 -31.33
N TYR A 933 -12.36 -4.51 -32.46
CA TYR A 933 -11.91 -4.05 -33.79
C TYR A 933 -12.31 -2.60 -34.09
N VAL A 934 -13.11 -1.99 -33.22
CA VAL A 934 -13.44 -0.55 -33.23
C VAL A 934 -12.60 0.12 -32.13
N PRO A 935 -12.07 1.35 -32.37
CA PRO A 935 -11.45 2.16 -31.32
C PRO A 935 -12.29 2.22 -30.05
N SER A 936 -11.70 1.81 -28.93
CA SER A 936 -12.25 1.95 -27.58
C SER A 936 -11.39 2.90 -26.75
N GLU A 937 -12.01 3.72 -25.92
CA GLU A 937 -11.33 4.62 -24.98
C GLU A 937 -11.44 3.93 -23.60
N PHE A 938 -10.33 3.86 -22.84
CA PHE A 938 -10.23 3.21 -21.53
C PHE A 938 -9.75 4.27 -20.52
N GLU A 939 -10.58 4.59 -19.53
CA GLU A 939 -10.34 5.61 -18.51
C GLU A 939 -10.95 5.21 -17.15
N GLN A 940 -10.50 5.84 -16.06
CA GLN A 940 -11.00 5.63 -14.70
C GLN A 940 -10.95 4.15 -14.27
N MET A 941 -9.78 3.51 -14.28
CA MET A 941 -9.67 2.08 -13.91
C MET A 941 -8.40 1.74 -13.16
N TYR A 942 -8.44 0.69 -12.34
CA TYR A 942 -7.22 0.06 -11.80
C TYR A 942 -7.32 -1.46 -11.68
N THR A 943 -6.20 -2.13 -11.45
CA THR A 943 -6.14 -3.56 -11.15
C THR A 943 -5.06 -3.89 -10.13
N THR A 944 -5.39 -4.77 -9.20
CA THR A 944 -4.49 -5.44 -8.25
C THR A 944 -4.37 -6.94 -8.55
N GLY A 945 -5.19 -7.47 -9.48
CA GLY A 945 -5.21 -8.87 -9.87
C GLY A 945 -4.10 -9.31 -10.84
N THR A 946 -3.74 -10.61 -10.82
CA THR A 946 -2.71 -11.22 -11.66
C THR A 946 -3.23 -11.69 -13.03
N ALA A 947 -2.35 -11.79 -14.03
CA ALA A 947 -2.68 -12.24 -15.39
C ALA A 947 -1.66 -13.26 -15.93
N THR A 948 -2.00 -14.56 -15.86
CA THR A 948 -1.10 -15.65 -16.30
C THR A 948 -1.51 -16.25 -17.65
N GLY A 949 -0.77 -15.90 -18.71
CA GLY A 949 -0.82 -16.56 -20.02
C GLY A 949 0.21 -17.69 -20.16
N SER A 950 -0.22 -18.88 -20.59
CA SER A 950 0.67 -20.05 -20.72
C SER A 950 1.28 -20.26 -22.13
N ASP A 951 0.63 -19.74 -23.17
CA ASP A 951 1.06 -19.82 -24.58
C ASP A 951 1.20 -18.43 -25.27
N SER A 952 0.74 -17.34 -24.63
CA SER A 952 1.00 -15.93 -25.03
C SER A 952 1.52 -15.09 -23.86
N ASP A 953 2.08 -13.93 -24.18
CA ASP A 953 2.27 -12.86 -23.19
C ASP A 953 0.87 -12.42 -22.68
N ALA A 954 0.79 -12.03 -21.41
CA ALA A 954 -0.40 -11.51 -20.74
C ALA A 954 -0.16 -10.05 -20.34
N GLY A 955 -1.18 -9.35 -19.84
CA GLY A 955 -0.93 -8.01 -19.30
C GLY A 955 -1.99 -7.52 -18.33
N ALA A 956 -1.58 -6.76 -17.32
CA ALA A 956 -2.42 -6.33 -16.21
C ALA A 956 -3.72 -5.66 -16.68
N ILE A 957 -3.64 -4.70 -17.61
CA ILE A 957 -4.84 -4.03 -18.12
C ILE A 957 -5.49 -4.85 -19.25
N VAL A 958 -4.71 -5.27 -20.26
CA VAL A 958 -5.29 -5.85 -21.49
C VAL A 958 -4.51 -7.00 -22.13
N GLY A 959 -5.15 -8.16 -22.30
CA GLY A 959 -4.52 -9.35 -22.89
C GLY A 959 -4.22 -9.24 -24.39
N HIS A 960 -5.11 -8.63 -25.18
CA HIS A 960 -4.89 -8.41 -26.62
C HIS A 960 -5.53 -7.13 -27.15
N VAL A 961 -4.72 -6.20 -27.66
CA VAL A 961 -5.21 -4.98 -28.32
C VAL A 961 -5.43 -5.23 -29.82
N LEU A 962 -6.69 -5.16 -30.27
CA LEU A 962 -7.09 -5.44 -31.65
C LEU A 962 -7.22 -4.21 -32.56
N SER A 963 -7.25 -3.00 -31.99
CA SER A 963 -7.38 -1.72 -32.72
C SER A 963 -6.25 -0.73 -32.39
N ALA A 964 -5.71 -0.07 -33.42
CA ALA A 964 -4.66 0.97 -33.28
C ALA A 964 -5.25 2.37 -32.99
N GLY A 965 -6.55 2.45 -32.76
CA GLY A 965 -7.20 3.65 -32.25
C GLY A 965 -7.63 3.48 -30.79
N ASP A 966 -7.28 2.36 -30.16
CA ASP A 966 -7.54 2.15 -28.73
C ASP A 966 -6.60 3.05 -27.94
N SER A 967 -7.15 3.76 -26.96
CA SER A 967 -6.42 4.69 -26.10
C SER A 967 -6.66 4.38 -24.64
N PHE A 968 -5.59 4.38 -23.86
CA PHE A 968 -5.60 4.15 -22.41
C PHE A 968 -5.13 5.44 -21.74
N ASP A 969 -6.02 6.05 -20.96
CA ASP A 969 -5.79 7.35 -20.33
C ASP A 969 -4.87 7.25 -19.09
N SER A 970 -4.35 8.39 -18.64
CA SER A 970 -3.62 8.57 -17.37
C SER A 970 -4.40 8.22 -16.10
N SER A 971 -5.72 8.05 -16.21
CA SER A 971 -6.61 7.52 -15.17
C SER A 971 -6.73 5.99 -15.17
N VAL A 972 -5.88 5.27 -15.92
CA VAL A 972 -5.79 3.80 -15.90
C VAL A 972 -4.50 3.36 -15.20
N TYR A 973 -4.65 2.58 -14.14
CA TYR A 973 -3.58 2.16 -13.24
C TYR A 973 -3.42 0.63 -13.17
N TRP A 974 -2.26 0.16 -12.73
CA TRP A 974 -2.05 -1.22 -12.29
C TRP A 974 -0.97 -1.29 -11.20
N ASP A 975 -1.04 -2.29 -10.33
CA ASP A 975 0.01 -2.56 -9.35
C ASP A 975 1.24 -3.19 -10.03
N GLU A 976 2.30 -2.39 -10.20
CA GLU A 976 3.54 -2.79 -10.85
C GLU A 976 4.45 -3.66 -9.97
N THR A 977 4.14 -3.82 -8.68
CA THR A 977 4.79 -4.83 -7.82
C THR A 977 4.23 -6.23 -8.07
N ILE A 978 3.00 -6.32 -8.59
CA ILE A 978 2.28 -7.57 -8.87
C ILE A 978 2.49 -8.01 -10.32
N GLU A 979 2.29 -7.11 -11.30
CA GLU A 979 2.41 -7.40 -12.74
C GLU A 979 3.31 -6.40 -13.49
N SER A 980 4.25 -6.90 -14.30
CA SER A 980 5.27 -6.06 -14.94
C SER A 980 4.83 -5.39 -16.25
N ASP A 981 3.83 -5.95 -16.94
CA ASP A 981 3.45 -5.53 -18.29
C ASP A 981 1.95 -5.16 -18.33
N PRO A 982 1.59 -3.93 -18.71
CA PRO A 982 0.17 -3.51 -18.77
C PRO A 982 -0.61 -4.16 -19.93
N TYR A 983 0.07 -4.73 -20.93
CA TYR A 983 -0.59 -5.41 -22.05
C TYR A 983 0.18 -6.65 -22.55
N GLY A 984 -0.55 -7.64 -23.04
CA GLY A 984 0.00 -8.84 -23.69
C GLY A 984 0.35 -8.61 -25.17
N GLU A 985 -0.58 -8.96 -26.08
CA GLU A 985 -0.34 -8.84 -27.52
C GLU A 985 -0.91 -7.55 -28.15
N ILE A 986 -0.29 -7.07 -29.23
CA ILE A 986 -0.83 -5.98 -30.08
C ILE A 986 -1.00 -6.45 -31.54
N GLY A 987 -2.22 -6.30 -32.04
CA GLY A 987 -2.51 -6.19 -33.46
C GLY A 987 -3.19 -7.40 -34.09
N ASN A 988 -3.75 -7.15 -35.28
CA ASN A 988 -4.71 -8.05 -35.89
C ASN A 988 -4.07 -9.09 -36.85
N TRP A 989 -3.97 -10.35 -36.38
CA TRP A 989 -3.42 -11.48 -37.16
C TRP A 989 -4.21 -11.77 -38.45
N TYR A 990 -5.53 -11.60 -38.43
CA TYR A 990 -6.42 -11.90 -39.56
C TYR A 990 -6.23 -10.95 -40.76
N THR A 991 -6.04 -9.66 -40.49
CA THR A 991 -5.72 -8.67 -41.53
C THR A 991 -4.30 -8.84 -42.08
N GLY A 992 -3.45 -9.61 -41.38
CA GLY A 992 -2.03 -9.78 -41.67
C GLY A 992 -1.22 -8.49 -41.46
N SER A 993 -1.73 -7.53 -40.69
CA SER A 993 -1.18 -6.17 -40.56
C SER A 993 -0.37 -5.96 -39.29
N ILE A 994 0.59 -6.85 -39.01
CA ILE A 994 1.50 -6.86 -37.85
C ILE A 994 2.55 -5.71 -37.89
N GLY A 995 2.17 -4.52 -38.35
CA GLY A 995 3.10 -3.53 -38.89
C GLY A 995 3.20 -2.26 -38.06
N SER A 996 4.09 -2.24 -37.05
CA SER A 996 4.46 -1.03 -36.29
C SER A 996 3.23 -0.24 -35.83
N TRP A 997 2.36 -0.91 -35.08
CA TRP A 997 1.26 -0.25 -34.39
C TRP A 997 1.87 0.52 -33.21
N THR A 998 1.33 1.69 -32.94
CA THR A 998 1.60 2.46 -31.73
C THR A 998 0.23 2.73 -31.16
N ILE A 999 -0.04 2.19 -29.98
CA ILE A 999 -1.23 2.50 -29.19
C ILE A 999 -0.99 3.81 -28.44
N GLU A 1000 -2.07 4.50 -28.06
CA GLU A 1000 -2.01 5.72 -27.24
C GLU A 1000 -2.14 5.27 -25.79
N THR A 1001 -1.07 5.40 -25.02
CA THR A 1001 -0.92 4.80 -23.69
C THR A 1001 -0.34 5.84 -22.74
N ASP A 1002 -1.23 6.47 -22.00
CA ASP A 1002 -0.91 7.40 -20.92
C ASP A 1002 -1.12 6.74 -19.54
N TRP A 1003 -1.53 5.45 -19.49
CA TRP A 1003 -1.66 4.61 -18.29
C TRP A 1003 -0.42 4.66 -17.37
N ILE A 1004 -0.61 4.32 -16.09
CA ILE A 1004 0.39 4.58 -15.05
C ILE A 1004 0.57 3.37 -14.12
N GLY A 1005 1.79 2.85 -14.06
CA GLY A 1005 2.18 1.85 -13.06
C GLY A 1005 2.40 2.52 -11.69
N ARG A 1006 1.97 1.82 -10.64
CA ARG A 1006 2.08 2.25 -9.24
C ARG A 1006 2.41 1.07 -8.36
N THR A 1007 3.15 1.29 -7.29
CA THR A 1007 3.33 0.26 -6.27
C THR A 1007 2.10 0.15 -5.39
N THR A 1008 1.89 -1.01 -4.74
CA THR A 1008 0.83 -1.23 -3.73
C THR A 1008 0.69 -0.05 -2.77
N ALA A 1009 1.81 0.42 -2.20
CA ALA A 1009 1.82 1.52 -1.24
C ALA A 1009 1.43 2.88 -1.84
N GLU A 1010 1.61 3.10 -3.15
CA GLU A 1010 1.15 4.30 -3.87
C GLU A 1010 -0.31 4.22 -4.32
N MET A 1011 -0.92 3.03 -4.23
CA MET A 1011 -2.31 2.75 -4.60
C MET A 1011 -3.26 2.61 -3.40
N GLN A 1012 -2.76 2.72 -2.17
CA GLN A 1012 -3.55 2.60 -0.94
C GLN A 1012 -3.45 3.84 -0.06
N GLY A 1013 -4.45 4.07 0.80
CA GLY A 1013 -4.53 5.18 1.77
C GLY A 1013 -5.11 6.49 1.19
N PHE A 1014 -5.35 7.50 2.04
CA PHE A 1014 -6.00 8.76 1.62
C PHE A 1014 -5.18 9.61 0.64
N ASP A 1015 -3.85 9.49 0.65
CA ASP A 1015 -2.95 10.19 -0.26
C ASP A 1015 -3.00 9.66 -1.71
N VAL A 1016 -3.77 8.59 -2.00
CA VAL A 1016 -4.12 8.19 -3.38
C VAL A 1016 -4.71 9.32 -4.23
N THR A 1017 -5.30 10.34 -3.60
CA THR A 1017 -5.79 11.56 -4.25
C THR A 1017 -4.67 12.44 -4.82
N GLU A 1018 -3.40 12.22 -4.44
CA GLU A 1018 -2.27 13.02 -4.89
C GLU A 1018 -1.87 12.74 -6.37
N PRO A 1019 -1.40 13.75 -7.14
CA PRO A 1019 -1.13 13.59 -8.58
C PRO A 1019 -0.01 12.62 -8.95
N ASP A 1020 0.93 12.38 -8.04
CA ASP A 1020 2.00 11.37 -8.16
C ASP A 1020 1.59 9.99 -7.64
N ARG A 1021 0.42 9.86 -7.02
CA ARG A 1021 -0.25 8.59 -6.71
C ARG A 1021 -1.36 8.30 -7.74
N MET A 1022 -2.62 8.18 -7.33
CA MET A 1022 -3.76 7.84 -8.19
C MET A 1022 -4.65 9.05 -8.54
N GLY A 1023 -4.19 10.29 -8.30
CA GLY A 1023 -4.96 11.54 -8.48
C GLY A 1023 -5.40 11.93 -9.91
N ASN A 1024 -5.37 11.01 -10.88
CA ASN A 1024 -6.13 11.14 -12.13
C ASN A 1024 -7.48 10.40 -12.09
N LEU A 1025 -7.75 9.59 -11.05
CA LEU A 1025 -9.09 9.12 -10.73
C LEU A 1025 -9.96 10.32 -10.29
N GLU A 1026 -11.22 10.34 -10.71
CA GLU A 1026 -12.17 11.37 -10.30
C GLU A 1026 -12.74 11.01 -8.90
N PHE A 1027 -12.16 11.57 -7.84
CA PHE A 1027 -12.61 11.33 -6.46
C PHE A 1027 -13.89 12.12 -6.09
N ALA A 1028 -14.60 11.66 -5.05
CA ALA A 1028 -15.89 12.18 -4.61
C ALA A 1028 -15.87 13.67 -4.25
N ASP A 1029 -14.78 14.18 -3.67
CA ASP A 1029 -14.55 15.60 -3.39
C ASP A 1029 -14.55 16.48 -4.66
N GLU A 1030 -14.13 15.93 -5.79
CA GLU A 1030 -14.21 16.58 -7.10
C GLU A 1030 -15.57 16.37 -7.79
N GLY A 1031 -16.42 15.50 -7.21
CA GLY A 1031 -17.72 15.09 -7.71
C GLY A 1031 -17.68 13.87 -8.63
N GLY A 1032 -16.62 13.07 -8.57
CA GLY A 1032 -16.47 11.78 -9.26
C GLY A 1032 -16.94 10.58 -8.43
N PRO A 1033 -16.73 9.34 -8.92
CA PRO A 1033 -17.28 8.13 -8.30
C PRO A 1033 -16.36 7.41 -7.29
N TRP A 1034 -15.08 7.83 -7.17
CA TRP A 1034 -14.08 7.15 -6.34
C TRP A 1034 -14.01 7.72 -4.93
N GLU A 1035 -13.86 6.86 -3.95
CA GLU A 1035 -13.60 7.19 -2.55
C GLU A 1035 -12.21 6.70 -2.19
N ALA A 1036 -11.44 7.49 -1.43
CA ALA A 1036 -10.19 7.01 -0.85
C ALA A 1036 -10.49 6.32 0.49
N VAL A 1037 -9.83 5.19 0.77
CA VAL A 1037 -10.07 4.35 1.95
C VAL A 1037 -8.79 4.32 2.79
N PRO A 1038 -8.86 4.42 4.13
CA PRO A 1038 -7.66 4.36 4.97
C PRO A 1038 -6.98 2.99 4.83
N ASP A 1039 -5.65 3.01 4.63
CA ASP A 1039 -4.77 1.85 4.44
C ASP A 1039 -5.19 0.82 3.36
N ASP A 1040 -6.19 1.12 2.52
CA ASP A 1040 -6.69 0.25 1.45
C ASP A 1040 -6.88 0.99 0.11
N TYR A 1041 -7.23 0.25 -0.94
CA TYR A 1041 -7.40 0.75 -2.31
C TYR A 1041 -8.70 1.57 -2.48
N PRO A 1042 -8.74 2.53 -3.45
CA PRO A 1042 -9.95 3.31 -3.73
C PRO A 1042 -11.18 2.49 -4.10
N ARG A 1043 -12.25 2.56 -3.31
CA ARG A 1043 -13.54 1.90 -3.58
C ARG A 1043 -14.50 2.85 -4.33
N PHE A 1044 -15.62 2.35 -4.83
CA PHE A 1044 -16.70 3.22 -5.32
C PHE A 1044 -17.65 3.63 -4.19
N SER A 1045 -18.16 4.87 -4.22
CA SER A 1045 -19.13 5.37 -3.22
C SER A 1045 -20.35 4.47 -3.04
N TRP A 1046 -20.80 3.80 -4.11
CA TRP A 1046 -21.99 2.94 -4.06
C TRP A 1046 -21.75 1.61 -3.32
N GLU A 1047 -20.51 1.10 -3.28
CA GLU A 1047 -20.17 -0.09 -2.51
C GLU A 1047 -20.20 0.25 -1.02
N LEU A 1048 -19.50 1.33 -0.66
CA LEU A 1048 -19.45 1.88 0.69
C LEU A 1048 -20.85 2.26 1.22
N GLU A 1049 -21.70 2.92 0.41
CA GLU A 1049 -23.10 3.19 0.77
C GLU A 1049 -23.94 1.92 0.99
N ALA A 1050 -23.54 0.78 0.40
CA ALA A 1050 -24.22 -0.51 0.53
C ALA A 1050 -23.56 -1.45 1.57
N GLU A 1051 -22.37 -1.10 2.05
CA GLU A 1051 -21.63 -1.76 3.14
C GLU A 1051 -21.88 -1.08 4.50
N GLY A 1052 -22.29 0.21 4.52
CA GLY A 1052 -22.92 0.85 5.69
C GLY A 1052 -22.19 2.04 6.33
N ILE A 1053 -21.33 2.74 5.59
CA ILE A 1053 -20.33 3.70 6.12
C ILE A 1053 -20.77 4.69 7.22
N PHE A 1054 -19.79 5.06 8.05
CA PHE A 1054 -19.82 6.13 9.04
C PHE A 1054 -19.12 7.38 8.52
N GLU A 1055 -19.90 8.38 8.07
CA GLU A 1055 -19.37 9.69 7.71
C GLU A 1055 -19.02 10.52 8.94
N VAL A 1056 -17.94 11.31 8.85
CA VAL A 1056 -17.55 12.31 9.86
C VAL A 1056 -17.54 13.71 9.24
N GLU A 1057 -18.05 14.71 9.96
CA GLU A 1057 -18.01 16.15 9.59
C GLU A 1057 -17.60 16.96 10.84
N ILE A 1058 -16.53 17.77 10.74
CA ILE A 1058 -16.11 18.70 11.80
C ILE A 1058 -16.99 19.96 11.75
N ASP A 1059 -17.86 20.12 12.74
CA ASP A 1059 -18.82 21.23 12.86
C ASP A 1059 -18.16 22.57 13.24
N ASP A 1060 -17.24 22.55 14.22
CA ASP A 1060 -16.53 23.74 14.73
C ASP A 1060 -15.22 23.33 15.43
N VAL A 1061 -14.20 24.21 15.38
CA VAL A 1061 -12.91 24.03 16.08
C VAL A 1061 -12.62 25.30 16.89
N ASP A 1062 -12.45 25.16 18.20
CA ASP A 1062 -12.29 26.30 19.10
C ASP A 1062 -10.81 26.76 19.16
N ASN A 1063 -10.49 27.92 18.57
CA ASN A 1063 -9.13 28.50 18.64
C ASN A 1063 -8.64 28.60 20.10
N VAL A 1064 -7.47 28.03 20.36
CA VAL A 1064 -6.88 27.89 21.70
C VAL A 1064 -5.60 28.72 21.85
N THR A 1065 -5.09 28.82 23.07
CA THR A 1065 -3.74 29.36 23.36
C THR A 1065 -2.86 28.22 23.83
N ALA A 1066 -1.63 28.11 23.32
CA ALA A 1066 -0.68 27.04 23.63
C ALA A 1066 -0.60 26.77 25.14
N GLY A 1067 -0.64 25.49 25.54
CA GLY A 1067 -0.78 25.06 26.93
C GLY A 1067 -2.22 25.02 27.47
N ASN A 1068 -3.24 24.98 26.61
CA ASN A 1068 -4.66 24.80 26.99
C ASN A 1068 -5.36 23.80 26.06
N THR A 1069 -6.52 23.29 26.48
CA THR A 1069 -7.37 22.38 25.71
C THR A 1069 -8.16 23.11 24.62
N SER A 1070 -8.11 22.59 23.39
CA SER A 1070 -9.01 22.89 22.27
C SER A 1070 -10.13 21.86 22.23
N THR A 1071 -11.36 22.28 21.92
CA THR A 1071 -12.49 21.38 21.67
C THR A 1071 -12.82 21.36 20.18
N VAL A 1072 -13.12 20.17 19.65
CA VAL A 1072 -13.52 19.91 18.27
C VAL A 1072 -14.90 19.26 18.31
N ASP A 1073 -15.90 19.91 17.73
CA ASP A 1073 -17.25 19.35 17.57
C ASP A 1073 -17.27 18.51 16.28
N VAL A 1074 -17.57 17.21 16.36
CA VAL A 1074 -17.63 16.30 15.20
C VAL A 1074 -19.00 15.63 15.16
N THR A 1075 -19.70 15.71 14.03
CA THR A 1075 -20.90 14.92 13.77
C THR A 1075 -20.53 13.65 13.00
N VAL A 1076 -20.88 12.51 13.58
CA VAL A 1076 -20.82 11.20 12.93
C VAL A 1076 -22.20 10.87 12.37
N THR A 1077 -22.27 10.33 11.15
CA THR A 1077 -23.52 9.93 10.49
C THR A 1077 -23.38 8.55 9.87
N SER A 1078 -24.18 7.59 10.35
CA SER A 1078 -24.26 6.27 9.72
C SER A 1078 -25.13 6.34 8.48
N ARG A 1079 -24.62 5.76 7.38
CA ARG A 1079 -25.32 5.58 6.11
C ARG A 1079 -25.87 4.17 5.92
N ASP A 1080 -25.61 3.27 6.87
CA ASP A 1080 -26.22 1.96 6.90
C ASP A 1080 -27.76 2.06 6.83
N ARG A 1081 -28.31 1.31 5.87
CA ARG A 1081 -29.75 1.19 5.61
C ARG A 1081 -30.21 -0.25 5.66
N ASP A 1082 -29.57 -1.05 6.51
CA ASP A 1082 -30.03 -2.39 6.81
C ASP A 1082 -31.51 -2.41 7.21
N GLN A 1083 -32.19 -3.54 6.94
CA GLN A 1083 -33.63 -3.65 7.21
C GLN A 1083 -33.94 -3.80 8.71
N GLU A 1084 -32.95 -4.18 9.51
CA GLU A 1084 -33.06 -4.40 10.95
C GLU A 1084 -32.51 -3.21 11.76
N GLU A 1085 -33.10 -2.92 12.92
CA GLU A 1085 -32.71 -1.79 13.78
C GLU A 1085 -31.48 -2.19 14.62
N LYS A 1086 -30.30 -2.22 13.99
CA LYS A 1086 -29.02 -2.60 14.61
C LYS A 1086 -28.33 -1.37 15.21
N VAL A 1087 -27.66 -1.53 16.36
CA VAL A 1087 -26.73 -0.52 16.89
C VAL A 1087 -25.32 -0.92 16.45
N VAL A 1088 -24.56 0.05 15.95
CA VAL A 1088 -23.16 -0.13 15.58
C VAL A 1088 -22.35 0.98 16.24
N THR A 1089 -21.26 0.58 16.90
CA THR A 1089 -20.35 1.47 17.63
C THR A 1089 -19.15 1.79 16.75
N GLN A 1090 -18.94 3.07 16.47
CA GLN A 1090 -17.80 3.55 15.67
C GLN A 1090 -16.80 4.30 16.54
N THR A 1091 -15.54 3.87 16.53
CA THR A 1091 -14.41 4.64 17.10
C THR A 1091 -14.06 5.83 16.20
N ILE A 1092 -14.01 7.03 16.77
CA ILE A 1092 -13.63 8.27 16.09
C ILE A 1092 -12.31 8.78 16.67
N THR A 1093 -11.31 8.99 15.83
CA THR A 1093 -9.97 9.44 16.21
C THR A 1093 -9.73 10.89 15.80
N LEU A 1094 -9.18 11.71 16.71
CA LEU A 1094 -8.72 13.07 16.44
C LEU A 1094 -7.20 13.10 16.33
N THR A 1095 -6.69 13.58 15.20
CA THR A 1095 -5.27 13.75 14.89
C THR A 1095 -4.91 15.24 14.81
N ASN A 1096 -3.76 15.61 15.36
CA ASN A 1096 -3.27 16.99 15.38
C ASN A 1096 -2.44 17.36 14.15
N MET A 1097 -2.00 18.63 14.09
CA MET A 1097 -1.26 19.18 12.95
C MET A 1097 0.13 18.57 12.70
N ASP A 1098 0.65 17.77 13.63
CA ASP A 1098 1.92 17.03 13.51
C ASP A 1098 1.71 15.53 13.19
N GLY A 1099 0.45 15.12 12.94
CA GLY A 1099 0.10 13.73 12.62
C GLY A 1099 0.01 12.81 13.85
N GLN A 1100 -0.13 13.36 15.05
CA GLN A 1100 -0.26 12.59 16.29
C GLN A 1100 -1.74 12.49 16.70
N VAL A 1101 -2.19 11.30 17.09
CA VAL A 1101 -3.48 11.10 17.75
C VAL A 1101 -3.48 11.83 19.09
N VAL A 1102 -4.53 12.61 19.35
CA VAL A 1102 -4.67 13.47 20.54
C VAL A 1102 -5.97 13.26 21.31
N ASP A 1103 -6.98 12.66 20.70
CA ASP A 1103 -8.19 12.17 21.38
C ASP A 1103 -8.83 11.03 20.57
N THR A 1104 -9.58 10.15 21.21
CA THR A 1104 -10.30 9.03 20.58
C THR A 1104 -11.61 8.77 21.33
N LYS A 1105 -12.71 8.50 20.62
CA LYS A 1105 -14.02 8.34 21.23
C LYS A 1105 -15.00 7.55 20.39
N ASP A 1106 -15.71 6.63 21.05
CA ASP A 1106 -16.69 5.76 20.41
C ASP A 1106 -18.10 6.39 20.34
N VAL A 1107 -18.85 6.05 19.29
CA VAL A 1107 -20.17 6.60 18.98
C VAL A 1107 -21.13 5.49 18.55
N ASP A 1108 -22.18 5.27 19.35
CA ASP A 1108 -23.25 4.33 19.04
C ASP A 1108 -24.27 4.95 18.08
N LEU A 1109 -24.40 4.41 16.87
CA LEU A 1109 -25.40 4.83 15.89
C LEU A 1109 -26.33 3.67 15.56
N THR A 1110 -27.62 3.97 15.43
CA THR A 1110 -28.63 2.96 15.06
C THR A 1110 -28.91 3.02 13.57
N SER A 1111 -28.73 1.93 12.84
CA SER A 1111 -29.12 1.87 11.43
C SER A 1111 -30.64 1.85 11.27
N TYR A 1112 -31.14 2.44 10.18
CA TYR A 1112 -32.56 2.40 9.85
C TYR A 1112 -32.79 2.36 8.33
N PRO A 1113 -33.70 1.52 7.81
CA PRO A 1113 -33.89 1.34 6.37
C PRO A 1113 -34.43 2.59 5.63
N ASP A 1114 -35.04 3.52 6.36
CA ASP A 1114 -35.70 4.72 5.81
C ASP A 1114 -34.94 6.04 6.09
N ARG A 1115 -33.84 6.02 6.85
CA ARG A 1115 -33.14 7.24 7.30
C ARG A 1115 -31.73 6.99 7.85
N ASP A 1116 -30.83 7.92 7.56
CA ASP A 1116 -29.55 8.06 8.23
C ASP A 1116 -29.77 8.43 9.73
N ASP A 1117 -28.91 7.96 10.64
CA ASP A 1117 -28.83 8.42 12.05
C ASP A 1117 -27.49 9.10 12.32
N SER A 1118 -27.48 10.03 13.28
CA SER A 1118 -26.33 10.93 13.47
C SER A 1118 -26.20 11.44 14.90
N GLU A 1119 -24.98 11.44 15.44
CA GLU A 1119 -24.64 11.98 16.77
C GLU A 1119 -23.46 12.95 16.65
N THR A 1120 -23.52 14.05 17.42
CA THR A 1120 -22.43 15.02 17.53
C THR A 1120 -21.67 14.79 18.83
N ILE A 1121 -20.38 14.51 18.72
CA ILE A 1121 -19.44 14.36 19.84
C ILE A 1121 -18.50 15.57 19.96
N GLU A 1122 -18.12 15.89 21.19
CA GLU A 1122 -16.98 16.77 21.50
C GLU A 1122 -15.73 15.89 21.67
N LEU A 1123 -14.62 16.24 21.00
CA LEU A 1123 -13.26 15.69 21.14
C LEU A 1123 -12.30 16.80 21.66
N GLU A 1124 -11.29 16.47 22.48
CA GLU A 1124 -10.45 17.42 23.23
C GLU A 1124 -8.92 17.28 22.97
N TRP A 1125 -8.32 18.23 22.23
CA TRP A 1125 -6.85 18.29 22.10
C TRP A 1125 -6.21 19.19 23.17
N HIS A 1126 -5.41 18.59 24.05
CA HIS A 1126 -4.58 19.29 25.03
C HIS A 1126 -3.27 19.81 24.43
N THR A 1127 -3.25 21.08 23.97
CA THR A 1127 -2.06 21.67 23.33
C THR A 1127 -0.87 21.86 24.28
N SER A 1128 0.34 21.59 23.79
CA SER A 1128 1.62 21.88 24.44
C SER A 1128 1.98 23.37 24.32
N LEU A 1129 3.15 23.77 24.86
CA LEU A 1129 3.70 25.11 24.65
C LEU A 1129 4.44 25.30 23.32
N ASP A 1130 4.75 24.21 22.61
CA ASP A 1130 5.47 24.22 21.34
C ASP A 1130 4.53 24.17 20.12
N ASP A 1131 3.24 23.84 20.33
CA ASP A 1131 2.18 23.76 19.31
C ASP A 1131 1.76 25.16 18.75
N GLU A 1132 2.57 26.21 18.95
CA GLU A 1132 2.26 27.59 18.54
C GLU A 1132 2.22 27.74 16.99
N GLY A 1133 1.03 27.82 16.40
CA GLY A 1133 0.93 27.92 14.95
C GLY A 1133 -0.46 28.04 14.34
N VAL A 1134 -0.50 27.81 13.04
CA VAL A 1134 -1.72 27.55 12.27
C VAL A 1134 -1.48 26.22 11.57
N GLY A 1135 -2.34 25.25 11.87
CA GLY A 1135 -2.32 23.90 11.32
C GLY A 1135 -3.73 23.44 11.02
N GLU A 1136 -3.91 22.13 10.87
CA GLU A 1136 -5.22 21.49 10.69
C GLU A 1136 -5.34 20.36 11.71
N VAL A 1137 -6.57 20.04 12.11
CA VAL A 1137 -6.92 18.85 12.89
C VAL A 1137 -7.81 17.97 12.03
N THR A 1138 -7.65 16.66 12.16
CA THR A 1138 -8.34 15.65 11.34
C THR A 1138 -9.12 14.72 12.24
N ALA A 1139 -10.42 14.55 11.99
CA ALA A 1139 -11.27 13.58 12.66
C ALA A 1139 -11.55 12.42 11.69
N GLN A 1140 -11.43 11.18 12.17
CA GLN A 1140 -11.42 9.98 11.35
C GLN A 1140 -12.30 8.88 11.96
N SER A 1141 -13.16 8.25 11.14
CA SER A 1141 -13.81 6.95 11.37
C SER A 1141 -13.07 5.84 10.60
N GLU A 1142 -13.55 4.59 10.65
CA GLU A 1142 -12.99 3.50 9.85
C GLU A 1142 -13.12 3.73 8.32
N ASP A 1143 -14.15 4.48 7.89
CA ASP A 1143 -14.43 4.71 6.47
C ASP A 1143 -13.97 6.07 5.93
N ARG A 1144 -13.96 7.10 6.79
CA ARG A 1144 -13.95 8.51 6.36
C ARG A 1144 -13.12 9.37 7.28
N GLU A 1145 -12.58 10.47 6.74
CA GLU A 1145 -11.99 11.56 7.54
C GLU A 1145 -12.54 12.92 7.09
N ASP A 1146 -12.49 13.90 8.00
CA ASP A 1146 -12.68 15.32 7.70
C ASP A 1146 -11.62 16.16 8.44
N SER A 1147 -11.21 17.27 7.83
CA SER A 1147 -10.09 18.10 8.31
C SER A 1147 -10.46 19.58 8.40
N ALA A 1148 -10.15 20.20 9.54
CA ALA A 1148 -10.50 21.58 9.83
C ALA A 1148 -9.29 22.41 10.33
N PRO A 1149 -9.16 23.68 9.90
CA PRO A 1149 -8.03 24.52 10.27
C PRO A 1149 -8.14 25.07 11.69
N ILE A 1150 -7.03 25.01 12.43
CA ILE A 1150 -6.89 25.52 13.80
C ILE A 1150 -5.83 26.62 13.89
N GLU A 1151 -6.05 27.63 14.73
CA GLU A 1151 -5.06 28.68 15.06
C GLU A 1151 -4.80 28.66 16.57
N ILE A 1152 -3.56 28.30 16.94
CA ILE A 1152 -3.08 28.22 18.33
C ILE A 1152 -2.30 29.50 18.63
N ASP A 1153 -2.89 30.38 19.42
CA ASP A 1153 -2.26 31.63 19.87
C ASP A 1153 -1.06 31.32 20.79
N PRO A 1154 0.06 32.05 20.68
CA PRO A 1154 1.23 31.84 21.51
C PRO A 1154 0.97 32.15 22.98
N ALA A 1155 1.63 31.44 23.90
CA ALA A 1155 1.36 31.53 25.32
C ALA A 1155 1.56 32.95 25.87
N ASP A 1156 0.57 33.49 26.60
CA ASP A 1156 0.55 34.89 27.04
C ASP A 1156 1.52 35.10 28.24
N ILE A 1157 2.81 35.30 27.96
CA ILE A 1157 3.87 35.54 28.96
C ILE A 1157 3.68 36.93 29.64
N GLU A 1158 2.67 37.06 30.51
CA GLU A 1158 2.46 38.25 31.34
C GLU A 1158 3.54 38.39 32.44
N ASP A 1159 4.63 39.06 32.06
CA ASP A 1159 5.35 40.05 32.87
C ASP A 1159 5.93 39.58 34.24
N LEU A 1160 6.94 38.71 34.18
CA LEU A 1160 7.91 38.56 35.28
C LEU A 1160 8.85 39.78 35.45
N THR A 1161 8.63 40.91 34.77
CA THR A 1161 9.30 42.19 35.06
C THR A 1161 8.52 43.05 36.07
N GLY A 1162 8.13 42.41 37.19
CA GLY A 1162 7.43 43.05 38.31
C GLY A 1162 8.02 44.41 38.70
N ASP A 1163 7.35 45.48 38.27
CA ASP A 1163 7.78 46.87 38.40
C ASP A 1163 7.82 47.28 39.88
N VAL A 1164 9.01 47.24 40.49
CA VAL A 1164 9.19 47.47 41.93
C VAL A 1164 8.89 48.93 42.29
N ASP A 1165 7.75 49.13 42.97
CA ASP A 1165 7.35 50.44 43.52
C ASP A 1165 8.48 51.00 44.43
N PRO A 1166 9.09 52.17 44.11
CA PRO A 1166 10.25 52.69 44.85
C PRO A 1166 9.97 53.15 46.29
N ASP A 1167 8.73 53.14 46.77
CA ASP A 1167 8.34 53.76 48.05
C ASP A 1167 8.34 52.81 49.29
N ASP A 1168 8.58 51.49 49.16
CA ASP A 1168 8.48 50.52 50.28
C ASP A 1168 9.81 49.99 50.88
N LEU A 1169 10.95 50.62 50.58
CA LEU A 1169 12.26 50.27 51.18
C LEU A 1169 12.63 51.15 52.39
N ASP A 1170 12.08 50.86 53.57
CA ASP A 1170 12.47 51.56 54.82
C ASP A 1170 12.37 50.69 56.11
N ASP A 1171 13.23 49.67 56.28
CA ASP A 1171 13.69 49.19 57.62
C ASP A 1171 14.95 48.26 57.58
N PHE A 1172 16.17 48.85 57.55
CA PHE A 1172 17.45 48.39 58.19
C PHE A 1172 18.04 46.94 58.02
N PRO A 1173 19.35 46.68 58.33
CA PRO A 1173 20.56 47.52 58.23
C PRO A 1173 21.91 46.82 57.83
N PHE A 1174 22.83 47.57 57.18
CA PHE A 1174 24.32 47.39 57.16
C PHE A 1174 24.91 46.07 56.55
N GLU A 1175 26.13 46.01 55.98
CA GLU A 1175 27.26 46.95 55.88
C GLU A 1175 28.09 46.69 54.59
N THR A 1176 28.61 47.77 53.97
CA THR A 1176 29.78 47.95 53.05
C THR A 1176 30.73 46.76 52.73
N ASP A 1177 31.32 46.61 51.53
CA ASP A 1177 32.22 47.54 50.77
C ASP A 1177 32.23 47.19 49.25
N LEU A 1178 32.28 48.13 48.28
CA LEU A 1178 33.47 48.63 47.53
C LEU A 1178 34.40 47.53 46.96
N ASP A 1179 34.89 47.50 45.72
CA ASP A 1179 34.84 48.25 44.44
C ASP A 1179 35.17 47.18 43.36
N GLY A 1180 34.84 47.20 42.06
CA GLY A 1180 34.42 48.22 41.10
C GLY A 1180 35.06 47.94 39.72
N VAL A 1181 34.72 48.74 38.69
CA VAL A 1181 35.38 48.89 37.37
C VAL A 1181 34.94 47.96 36.20
N GLU A 1182 34.15 48.59 35.32
CA GLU A 1182 34.14 48.59 33.84
C GLU A 1182 34.62 47.38 33.00
N ILE A 1183 33.67 46.88 32.18
CA ILE A 1183 33.70 46.71 30.71
C ILE A 1183 34.95 46.07 30.08
N GLY A 1184 34.76 44.92 29.42
CA GLY A 1184 35.56 44.43 28.30
C GLY A 1184 34.65 44.02 27.17
#